data_AF-A0A9P6D796-F1
#
_entry.id   AF-A0A9P6D796-F1
#
_cell.length_a   1.000
_cell.length_b   1.000
_cell.length_c   1.000
_cell.angle_alpha   90.00
_cell.angle_beta   90.00
_cell.angle_gamma   90.00
#
_symmetry.space_group_name_H-M   'P 1'
#
loop_
_entity.id
_entity.type
_entity.pdbx_description
1 polymer ?
#
loop_
_entity_poly.entity_id
_entity_poly.type
_entity_poly.pdbx_seq_one_letter_code
_entity_poly.pdbx_strand_id
1 'polypeptide(L)'
;MPTHTAIAATSKGEYDAIQVSTPTPGEEEVLIKVEYAAMIPFDTYVVDRGFYVQEFPMTLGFSAAGIVLEPGAGINDLKVGDRVTAFAFGDSRNKAMQEYVTLARNVVGKIPDSLPLAEAATIPDNFVTAFYTVFNQLGLPIPSFPPTASPPLALTPILVYGAGSTAGVYAVQLLHLAGYQKIIATASEKHHSYLRSLGATDTFDYRSPSLVEDIGAAACGDGKILLAMDCVTSEATLNILRKVMSPLGKLAILLPIKEGVSVTNTIDKEMYWEVRRDKTPFPEGTEIIGVRTFFYQQDPTLRDKLMPQILPALLEAGQIKPAHSHPQAPPVQRLNASAIESTRAVDSTDIYYPSRLQPAAAMIPSNRSVASKHLSSVFTRTTAASAARRVVSRALSLAPRTTEKSSNALLQTTVQISHFRSTRTPARGYASESVQSQPLHSERHPHFDKILIANRGEIACRVIRTAQKLGIKTVAVYSEADANSLHVQIADEAYCIGPPASSESYLNMDKIIEVCHRSGAQAVHPGYGFLSENSLFAKRLDQQGIVFVGPPASAIVSMGSKSESKNIMIDAGVPCVPGYHGDNQDPDFLFERAQEIGFPVLIKAIHGGGGKGMRTVTTPTAETFQEALDSAKRESLKAFGNDTVLVEKYIETPRHVEVQVFADTLGGVVSLWERDCSVQRRNQKIIEEAPAPGLSQELREDLGAKAVAAAKAVNYVGAGTVEFIFDNDTQKFYFMEMNTRLQVEHPVTEMITGLDLVEWQLEVAAGNPLPISQESIPMVGHAFEARIYAENPRNNFLPDSGRLLYLSTPKPTHVFAPTHPIQTMTRTTSSGFLDSSLQMTPSLRIEQGFLQNSLIGVFYDPMIAKVVVHGRNRTEALRMLRKALDEYHVVGVSTNVEFLRTLAGNRDFIAEKLETGFIPKHFDELFPPVQAPSAKIIAQAALFVVIRDQHKSSPSNNVLNPWTSLTSRRFGGDVYCRTIKIQTEDLENEMSVDVVQQRAGVYDVTVQMLQGPVVFSSVPAHLKDQNTLAVVLDKDYLHTTVVSQPPHPATPASHTANTMERLHVFNDGHKTTLVIPSSDWLLSLRGDILANKATMKAPMPSLIVELRVKVGDRIEKGQAVVVIESMKTETVLRADYSGIVMTINCKNGEMVEEGRELVGIEAEE
;
A
#
# COMPACT_ATOMS: atom_id res chain seq x y z
N MET A 1 25.33 -8.97 -44.38
CA MET A 1 25.54 -7.50 -44.46
C MET A 1 26.28 -7.06 -43.21
N PRO A 2 27.01 -5.92 -43.20
CA PRO A 2 27.54 -5.38 -41.96
C PRO A 2 26.41 -5.08 -40.97
N THR A 3 26.51 -5.59 -39.74
CA THR A 3 25.59 -5.27 -38.65
C THR A 3 26.23 -4.29 -37.68
N HIS A 4 25.40 -3.64 -36.87
CA HIS A 4 25.84 -2.79 -35.78
C HIS A 4 24.86 -2.89 -34.61
N THR A 5 25.26 -2.37 -33.44
CA THR A 5 24.48 -2.48 -32.21
C THR A 5 23.43 -1.37 -32.12
N ALA A 6 22.21 -1.77 -31.77
CA ALA A 6 21.07 -0.89 -31.49
C ALA A 6 20.46 -1.22 -30.12
N ILE A 7 19.95 -0.23 -29.41
CA ILE A 7 19.13 -0.44 -28.21
C ILE A 7 17.68 -0.50 -28.67
N ALA A 8 17.02 -1.63 -28.42
CA ALA A 8 15.64 -1.85 -28.82
C ALA A 8 14.81 -2.37 -27.66
N ALA A 9 13.55 -1.92 -27.55
CA ALA A 9 12.56 -2.62 -26.78
C ALA A 9 12.38 -4.01 -27.39
N THR A 10 12.59 -5.07 -26.62
CA THR A 10 12.49 -6.48 -27.05
C THR A 10 11.14 -7.07 -26.73
N SER A 11 10.48 -6.55 -25.69
CA SER A 11 9.08 -6.79 -25.37
C SER A 11 8.55 -5.62 -24.53
N LYS A 12 7.29 -5.68 -24.09
CA LYS A 12 6.71 -4.63 -23.25
C LYS A 12 7.28 -4.70 -21.83
N GLY A 13 8.01 -3.67 -21.43
CA GLY A 13 8.76 -3.59 -20.17
C GLY A 13 10.22 -4.06 -20.27
N GLU A 14 10.69 -4.45 -21.46
CA GLU A 14 12.03 -4.98 -21.69
C GLU A 14 12.72 -4.28 -22.86
N TYR A 15 14.01 -3.98 -22.70
CA TYR A 15 14.88 -3.53 -23.79
C TYR A 15 16.28 -4.16 -23.64
N ASP A 16 16.94 -4.46 -24.76
CA ASP A 16 18.30 -5.00 -24.80
C ASP A 16 19.08 -4.40 -25.98
N ALA A 17 20.40 -4.59 -25.96
CA ALA A 17 21.28 -4.30 -27.08
C ALA A 17 21.19 -5.44 -28.11
N ILE A 18 20.60 -5.15 -29.28
CA ILE A 18 20.45 -6.08 -30.40
C ILE A 18 21.41 -5.75 -31.55
N GLN A 19 21.66 -6.73 -32.42
CA GLN A 19 22.37 -6.50 -33.69
C GLN A 19 21.36 -6.24 -34.81
N VAL A 20 21.50 -5.11 -35.51
CA VAL A 20 20.68 -4.72 -36.67
C VAL A 20 21.55 -4.57 -37.91
N SER A 21 20.97 -4.72 -39.10
CA SER A 21 21.70 -4.48 -40.36
C SER A 21 21.97 -2.99 -40.56
N THR A 22 23.20 -2.64 -40.92
CA THR A 22 23.56 -1.25 -41.22
C THR A 22 22.84 -0.79 -42.49
N PRO A 23 21.99 0.24 -42.43
CA PRO A 23 21.22 0.68 -43.58
C PRO A 23 22.09 1.45 -44.59
N THR A 24 21.67 1.44 -45.85
CA THR A 24 22.14 2.37 -46.89
C THR A 24 21.11 3.48 -47.08
N PRO A 25 21.52 4.73 -47.34
CA PRO A 25 20.57 5.83 -47.53
C PRO A 25 19.85 5.74 -48.88
N GLY A 26 18.54 6.02 -48.89
CA GLY A 26 17.81 6.33 -50.11
C GLY A 26 18.20 7.70 -50.70
N GLU A 27 17.65 8.04 -51.87
CA GLU A 27 17.96 9.28 -52.61
C GLU A 27 17.80 10.56 -51.78
N GLU A 28 16.80 10.61 -50.90
CA GLU A 28 16.46 11.74 -50.01
C GLU A 28 16.76 11.48 -48.52
N GLU A 29 17.57 10.45 -48.21
CA GLU A 29 18.01 10.13 -46.84
C GLU A 29 19.49 10.42 -46.62
N VAL A 30 19.87 10.65 -45.36
CA VAL A 30 21.25 10.79 -44.91
C VAL A 30 21.59 9.62 -43.99
N LEU A 31 22.71 8.95 -44.23
CA LEU A 31 23.31 8.02 -43.29
C LEU A 31 24.15 8.82 -42.27
N ILE A 32 23.76 8.73 -41.01
CA ILE A 32 24.39 9.43 -39.89
C ILE A 32 25.02 8.39 -38.96
N LYS A 33 26.31 8.53 -38.65
CA LYS A 33 26.91 7.88 -37.51
C LYS A 33 26.49 8.63 -36.25
N VAL A 34 25.65 8.03 -35.43
CA VAL A 34 25.17 8.66 -34.20
C VAL A 34 26.26 8.55 -33.13
N GLU A 35 26.71 9.69 -32.61
CA GLU A 35 27.63 9.71 -31.47
C GLU A 35 26.90 9.90 -30.14
N TYR A 36 25.76 10.59 -30.17
CA TYR A 36 24.93 10.86 -28.99
C TYR A 36 23.45 10.74 -29.35
N ALA A 37 22.69 10.05 -28.50
CA ALA A 37 21.23 10.04 -28.54
C ALA A 37 20.69 10.55 -27.20
N ALA A 38 19.63 11.35 -27.24
CA ALA A 38 18.92 11.77 -26.03
C ALA A 38 17.67 10.91 -25.86
N MET A 39 17.48 10.35 -24.66
CA MET A 39 16.28 9.61 -24.31
C MET A 39 15.20 10.59 -23.85
N ILE A 40 14.00 10.48 -24.41
CA ILE A 40 12.85 11.31 -24.04
C ILE A 40 11.79 10.48 -23.31
N PRO A 41 10.84 11.10 -22.57
CA PRO A 41 9.76 10.36 -21.88
C PRO A 41 8.91 9.47 -22.79
N PHE A 42 8.94 9.70 -24.10
CA PHE A 42 8.27 8.85 -25.07
C PHE A 42 8.96 7.49 -25.23
N ASP A 43 10.30 7.42 -25.15
CA ASP A 43 11.04 6.16 -25.19
C ASP A 43 10.64 5.23 -24.03
N THR A 44 10.40 5.79 -22.84
CA THR A 44 9.91 5.00 -21.70
C THR A 44 8.49 4.50 -21.93
N TYR A 45 7.64 5.21 -22.68
CA TYR A 45 6.34 4.67 -23.09
C TYR A 45 6.48 3.56 -24.13
N VAL A 46 7.40 3.67 -25.10
CA VAL A 46 7.70 2.60 -26.07
C VAL A 46 8.06 1.31 -25.32
N VAL A 47 8.98 1.40 -24.33
CA VAL A 47 9.38 0.28 -23.46
C VAL A 47 8.23 -0.17 -22.54
N ASP A 48 7.85 0.62 -21.54
CA ASP A 48 6.95 0.20 -20.44
C ASP A 48 5.55 -0.19 -20.93
N ARG A 49 5.10 0.42 -22.05
CA ARG A 49 3.71 0.33 -22.51
C ARG A 49 3.56 -0.35 -23.86
N GLY A 50 4.62 -0.60 -24.62
CA GLY A 50 4.53 -1.07 -26.02
C GLY A 50 3.99 0.02 -26.95
N PHE A 51 4.22 1.29 -26.62
CA PHE A 51 3.57 2.45 -27.23
C PHE A 51 4.16 2.74 -28.61
N TYR A 52 3.32 2.87 -29.65
CA TYR A 52 3.76 2.91 -31.06
C TYR A 52 4.64 1.73 -31.51
N VAL A 53 4.66 0.62 -30.75
CA VAL A 53 5.32 -0.62 -31.18
C VAL A 53 4.32 -1.43 -32.00
N GLN A 54 4.54 -1.51 -33.31
CA GLN A 54 3.78 -2.42 -34.19
C GLN A 54 4.27 -3.85 -34.02
N GLU A 55 5.59 -4.03 -34.02
CA GLU A 55 6.28 -5.32 -33.83
C GLU A 55 7.52 -5.13 -32.96
N PHE A 56 7.85 -6.14 -32.15
CA PHE A 56 9.09 -6.19 -31.39
C PHE A 56 10.12 -7.07 -32.13
N PRO A 57 11.42 -6.74 -32.09
CA PRO A 57 12.03 -5.64 -31.35
C PRO A 57 11.93 -4.27 -32.07
N MET A 58 11.69 -3.21 -31.29
CA MET A 58 11.58 -1.82 -31.76
C MET A 58 12.76 -0.99 -31.27
N THR A 59 13.61 -0.49 -32.18
CA THR A 59 14.74 0.38 -31.82
C THR A 59 14.25 1.69 -31.18
N LEU A 60 14.98 2.16 -30.16
CA LEU A 60 14.59 3.33 -29.35
C LEU A 60 15.30 4.62 -29.81
N GLY A 61 14.91 5.75 -29.24
CA GLY A 61 15.54 7.05 -29.38
C GLY A 61 14.87 7.95 -30.43
N PHE A 62 14.42 9.13 -29.97
CA PHE A 62 13.79 10.14 -30.84
C PHE A 62 14.68 11.33 -31.20
N SER A 63 15.86 11.50 -30.59
CA SER A 63 16.79 12.58 -30.96
C SER A 63 18.22 12.06 -31.08
N ALA A 64 18.86 12.39 -32.19
CA ALA A 64 20.24 11.98 -32.53
C ALA A 64 21.12 13.20 -32.76
N ALA A 65 22.40 13.11 -32.40
CA ALA A 65 23.45 13.97 -32.92
C ALA A 65 24.68 13.14 -33.33
N GLY A 66 25.30 13.53 -34.43
CA GLY A 66 26.35 12.72 -35.04
C GLY A 66 26.97 13.33 -36.28
N ILE A 67 27.63 12.48 -37.06
CA ILE A 67 28.40 12.83 -38.25
C ILE A 67 27.76 12.21 -39.49
N VAL A 68 27.60 13.00 -40.55
CA VAL A 68 27.16 12.51 -41.87
C VAL A 68 28.24 11.60 -42.47
N LEU A 69 27.90 10.35 -42.78
CA LEU A 69 28.77 9.42 -43.49
C LEU A 69 28.50 9.39 -44.99
N GLU A 70 27.23 9.43 -45.38
CA GLU A 70 26.79 9.31 -46.77
C GLU A 70 25.47 10.07 -46.96
N PRO A 71 25.46 11.20 -47.69
CA PRO A 71 24.21 11.82 -48.15
C PRO A 71 23.67 11.06 -49.39
N GLY A 72 22.36 10.88 -49.46
CA GLY A 72 21.67 10.37 -50.65
C GLY A 72 21.84 11.29 -51.86
N ALA A 73 21.66 10.73 -53.07
CA ALA A 73 22.00 11.41 -54.32
C ALA A 73 21.20 12.72 -54.60
N GLY A 74 20.02 12.91 -53.99
CA GLY A 74 19.25 14.15 -54.06
C GLY A 74 19.77 15.26 -53.13
N ILE A 75 20.58 14.91 -52.13
CA ILE A 75 21.00 15.82 -51.06
C ILE A 75 22.29 16.54 -51.43
N ASN A 76 22.17 17.85 -51.68
CA ASN A 76 23.26 18.70 -52.16
C ASN A 76 23.81 19.69 -51.10
N ASP A 77 23.18 19.78 -49.93
CA ASP A 77 23.48 20.79 -48.90
C ASP A 77 24.13 20.21 -47.62
N LEU A 78 24.26 18.88 -47.54
CA LEU A 78 25.04 18.15 -46.53
C LEU A 78 26.16 17.35 -47.22
N LYS A 79 27.34 17.32 -46.61
CA LYS A 79 28.50 16.54 -47.09
C LYS A 79 29.01 15.59 -46.01
N VAL A 80 29.76 14.58 -46.45
CA VAL A 80 30.48 13.66 -45.54
C VAL A 80 31.36 14.44 -44.57
N GLY A 81 31.27 14.10 -43.28
CA GLY A 81 31.95 14.80 -42.19
C GLY A 81 31.19 16.00 -41.60
N ASP A 82 30.07 16.44 -42.18
CA ASP A 82 29.23 17.46 -41.55
C ASP A 82 28.63 16.95 -40.23
N ARG A 83 28.56 17.86 -39.25
CA ARG A 83 27.96 17.60 -37.94
C ARG A 83 26.48 17.96 -37.97
N VAL A 84 25.64 17.08 -37.45
CA VAL A 84 24.19 17.19 -37.53
C VAL A 84 23.49 16.81 -36.22
N THR A 85 22.29 17.35 -36.04
CA THR A 85 21.29 16.90 -35.06
C THR A 85 19.98 16.57 -35.79
N ALA A 86 19.21 15.59 -35.33
CA ALA A 86 18.04 15.10 -36.07
C ALA A 86 16.92 14.57 -35.16
N PHE A 87 15.68 14.78 -35.59
CA PHE A 87 14.48 14.25 -34.92
C PHE A 87 14.11 12.89 -35.55
N ALA A 88 14.35 11.81 -34.82
CA ALA A 88 14.37 10.43 -35.30
C ALA A 88 13.05 9.69 -35.00
N PHE A 89 12.16 9.60 -35.98
CA PHE A 89 10.87 8.93 -35.83
C PHE A 89 10.48 8.17 -37.10
N GLY A 90 9.49 7.27 -36.95
CA GLY A 90 9.24 6.17 -37.88
C GLY A 90 9.59 4.84 -37.24
N ASP A 91 9.88 3.84 -38.07
CA ASP A 91 10.19 2.46 -37.66
C ASP A 91 11.63 2.33 -37.14
N SER A 92 12.02 1.13 -36.66
CA SER A 92 13.34 0.83 -36.08
C SER A 92 14.55 1.34 -36.90
N ARG A 93 14.44 1.42 -38.23
CA ARG A 93 15.48 1.93 -39.14
C ARG A 93 15.76 3.44 -38.95
N ASN A 94 14.77 4.20 -38.48
CA ASN A 94 14.81 5.66 -38.37
C ASN A 94 14.93 6.14 -36.91
N LYS A 95 15.47 5.29 -36.03
CA LYS A 95 15.53 5.50 -34.57
C LYS A 95 16.95 5.79 -34.08
N ALA A 96 17.09 6.64 -33.08
CA ALA A 96 18.37 7.27 -32.73
C ALA A 96 19.34 6.40 -31.90
N MET A 97 18.86 5.43 -31.12
CA MET A 97 19.72 4.59 -30.27
C MET A 97 20.34 3.42 -31.04
N GLN A 98 21.01 3.73 -32.16
CA GLN A 98 21.80 2.77 -32.93
C GLN A 98 23.01 3.49 -33.56
N GLU A 99 24.11 2.78 -33.74
CA GLU A 99 25.36 3.40 -34.23
C GLU A 99 25.22 4.07 -35.61
N TYR A 100 24.39 3.52 -36.50
CA TYR A 100 24.18 4.04 -37.86
C TYR A 100 22.69 4.14 -38.22
N VAL A 101 22.17 5.36 -38.36
CA VAL A 101 20.77 5.62 -38.68
C VAL A 101 20.63 6.29 -40.05
N THR A 102 19.62 5.90 -40.83
CA THR A 102 19.19 6.64 -42.03
C THR A 102 17.99 7.50 -41.69
N LEU A 103 18.08 8.80 -41.96
CA LEU A 103 17.00 9.76 -41.71
C LEU A 103 16.74 10.62 -42.96
N ALA A 104 15.48 10.91 -43.26
CA ALA A 104 15.10 11.79 -44.35
C ALA A 104 15.69 13.21 -44.16
N ARG A 105 16.11 13.87 -45.24
CA ARG A 105 16.75 15.20 -45.18
C ARG A 105 15.94 16.20 -44.35
N ASN A 106 14.61 16.16 -44.43
CA ASN A 106 13.70 17.09 -43.78
C ASN A 106 13.66 17.03 -42.24
N VAL A 107 14.18 15.98 -41.58
CA VAL A 107 14.28 15.89 -40.12
C VAL A 107 15.68 16.17 -39.56
N VAL A 108 16.65 16.46 -40.44
CA VAL A 108 18.06 16.66 -40.10
C VAL A 108 18.41 18.15 -40.14
N GLY A 109 19.10 18.64 -39.11
CA GLY A 109 19.63 20.00 -39.04
C GLY A 109 21.15 19.99 -38.89
N LYS A 110 21.83 20.80 -39.69
CA LYS A 110 23.27 21.05 -39.55
C LYS A 110 23.54 21.86 -38.28
N ILE A 111 24.62 21.57 -37.57
CA ILE A 111 25.03 22.29 -36.36
C ILE A 111 26.41 22.95 -36.52
N PRO A 112 26.66 24.10 -35.87
CA PRO A 112 27.96 24.75 -35.89
C PRO A 112 29.01 23.96 -35.10
N ASP A 113 30.29 24.13 -35.45
CA ASP A 113 31.38 23.40 -34.79
C ASP A 113 31.55 23.73 -33.30
N SER A 114 31.09 24.91 -32.89
CA SER A 114 31.09 25.37 -31.50
C SER A 114 30.10 24.65 -30.58
N LEU A 115 29.09 23.97 -31.13
CA LEU A 115 28.06 23.28 -30.34
C LEU A 115 28.49 21.82 -30.05
N PRO A 116 28.62 21.37 -28.79
CA PRO A 116 28.95 19.97 -28.49
C PRO A 116 27.86 19.00 -28.97
N LEU A 117 28.25 17.83 -29.50
CA LEU A 117 27.30 16.82 -29.99
C LEU A 117 26.33 16.32 -28.90
N ALA A 118 26.81 16.20 -27.65
CA ALA A 118 25.97 15.82 -26.51
C ALA A 118 24.85 16.83 -26.24
N GLU A 119 25.14 18.13 -26.32
CA GLU A 119 24.11 19.18 -26.17
C GLU A 119 23.19 19.21 -27.39
N ALA A 120 23.75 19.07 -28.60
CA ALA A 120 22.99 19.03 -29.85
C ALA A 120 21.94 17.91 -29.88
N ALA A 121 22.20 16.76 -29.25
CA ALA A 121 21.25 15.65 -29.16
C ALA A 121 19.98 15.99 -28.34
N THR A 122 20.03 16.98 -27.44
CA THR A 122 18.87 17.38 -26.60
C THR A 122 17.88 18.31 -27.31
N ILE A 123 18.25 18.84 -28.48
CA ILE A 123 17.55 19.91 -29.17
C ILE A 123 16.29 19.42 -29.92
N PRO A 124 16.35 18.42 -30.81
CA PRO A 124 15.36 18.23 -31.87
C PRO A 124 13.92 18.08 -31.39
N ASP A 125 13.62 17.08 -30.55
CA ASP A 125 12.27 16.80 -30.07
C ASP A 125 11.62 18.01 -29.36
N ASN A 126 12.33 18.59 -28.39
CA ASN A 126 11.81 19.68 -27.57
C ASN A 126 11.73 21.01 -28.35
N PHE A 127 12.68 21.27 -29.25
CA PHE A 127 12.66 22.46 -30.11
C PHE A 127 11.52 22.38 -31.14
N VAL A 128 11.37 21.24 -31.85
CA VAL A 128 10.28 21.03 -32.82
C VAL A 128 8.92 21.10 -32.11
N THR A 129 8.79 20.49 -30.92
CA THR A 129 7.59 20.59 -30.08
C THR A 129 7.25 22.04 -29.76
N ALA A 130 8.21 22.82 -29.24
CA ALA A 130 7.99 24.22 -28.88
C ALA A 130 7.64 25.07 -30.11
N PHE A 131 8.37 24.93 -31.22
CA PHE A 131 8.14 25.69 -32.45
C PHE A 131 6.78 25.40 -33.07
N TYR A 132 6.42 24.12 -33.19
CA TYR A 132 5.11 23.71 -33.70
C TYR A 132 3.97 24.20 -32.80
N THR A 133 4.15 24.13 -31.47
CA THR A 133 3.15 24.61 -30.52
C THR A 133 2.94 26.12 -30.62
N VAL A 134 4.02 26.90 -30.60
CA VAL A 134 3.97 28.37 -30.60
C VAL A 134 3.40 28.91 -31.91
N PHE A 135 3.92 28.48 -33.06
CA PHE A 135 3.58 29.12 -34.33
C PHE A 135 2.41 28.45 -35.09
N ASN A 136 2.26 27.12 -35.00
CA ASN A 136 1.18 26.43 -35.71
C ASN A 136 -0.05 26.23 -34.81
N GLN A 137 0.11 25.66 -33.61
CA GLN A 137 -1.04 25.28 -32.75
C GLN A 137 -1.68 26.49 -32.05
N LEU A 138 -0.88 27.40 -31.48
CA LEU A 138 -1.38 28.69 -30.96
C LEU A 138 -1.66 29.72 -32.07
N GLY A 139 -1.25 29.44 -33.31
CA GLY A 139 -1.54 30.25 -34.50
C GLY A 139 -0.76 31.56 -34.59
N LEU A 140 0.41 31.66 -33.95
CA LEU A 140 1.26 32.85 -34.04
C LEU A 140 2.05 32.86 -35.36
N PRO A 141 2.17 34.00 -36.06
CA PRO A 141 2.87 34.05 -37.33
C PRO A 141 4.36 33.71 -37.16
N ILE A 142 4.87 32.82 -38.02
CA ILE A 142 6.31 32.52 -38.09
C ILE A 142 7.04 33.78 -38.58
N PRO A 143 7.95 34.38 -37.79
CA PRO A 143 8.64 35.60 -38.17
C PRO A 143 9.93 35.29 -38.95
N SER A 144 10.58 36.33 -39.46
CA SER A 144 12.04 36.28 -39.64
C SER A 144 12.70 36.27 -38.26
N PHE A 145 13.86 35.64 -38.12
CA PHE A 145 14.65 35.69 -36.89
C PHE A 145 15.95 36.47 -37.15
N PRO A 146 16.12 37.70 -36.60
CA PRO A 146 15.16 38.47 -35.81
C PRO A 146 14.01 39.08 -36.68
N PRO A 147 12.89 39.49 -36.05
CA PRO A 147 11.72 40.03 -36.76
C PRO A 147 12.00 41.39 -37.37
N THR A 148 11.58 41.57 -38.64
CA THR A 148 11.71 42.85 -39.37
C THR A 148 10.72 43.92 -38.91
N ALA A 149 9.65 43.54 -38.21
CA ALA A 149 8.68 44.42 -37.57
C ALA A 149 8.08 43.71 -36.34
N SER A 150 7.53 44.45 -35.37
CA SER A 150 6.87 43.85 -34.20
C SER A 150 5.68 42.96 -34.64
N PRO A 151 5.53 41.75 -34.07
CA PRO A 151 4.48 40.83 -34.49
C PRO A 151 3.08 41.34 -34.11
N PRO A 152 2.02 40.91 -34.81
CA PRO A 152 0.66 41.02 -34.32
C PRO A 152 0.58 40.42 -32.89
N LEU A 153 -0.14 41.11 -32.00
CA LEU A 153 -0.29 40.73 -30.59
C LEU A 153 1.03 40.75 -29.78
N ALA A 154 2.07 41.51 -30.19
CA ALA A 154 3.34 41.60 -29.46
C ALA A 154 3.23 41.93 -27.96
N LEU A 155 2.22 42.71 -27.55
CA LEU A 155 1.96 43.10 -26.16
C LEU A 155 0.96 42.18 -25.44
N THR A 156 0.37 41.21 -26.14
CA THR A 156 -0.56 40.26 -25.53
C THR A 156 0.20 39.30 -24.61
N PRO A 157 -0.24 39.09 -23.36
CA PRO A 157 0.38 38.14 -22.46
C PRO A 157 0.24 36.70 -22.97
N ILE A 158 1.37 36.02 -23.09
CA ILE A 158 1.45 34.60 -23.43
C ILE A 158 1.98 33.86 -22.21
N LEU A 159 1.25 32.83 -21.76
CA LEU A 159 1.60 32.03 -20.59
C LEU A 159 2.28 30.72 -20.99
N VAL A 160 3.55 30.55 -20.62
CA VAL A 160 4.26 29.27 -20.70
C VAL A 160 4.23 28.62 -19.32
N TYR A 161 3.25 27.73 -19.10
CA TYR A 161 3.10 27.02 -17.85
C TYR A 161 4.01 25.78 -17.81
N GLY A 162 4.83 25.63 -16.76
CA GLY A 162 5.86 24.59 -16.70
C GLY A 162 7.09 24.91 -17.56
N ALA A 163 7.42 26.20 -17.70
CA ALA A 163 8.52 26.73 -18.49
C ALA A 163 9.91 26.19 -18.11
N GLY A 164 10.08 25.60 -16.92
CA GLY A 164 11.33 24.96 -16.50
C GLY A 164 11.65 23.65 -17.25
N SER A 165 10.69 23.08 -17.97
CA SER A 165 10.89 21.95 -18.89
C SER A 165 11.69 22.37 -20.14
N THR A 166 12.36 21.42 -20.80
CA THR A 166 13.15 21.68 -22.02
C THR A 166 12.32 22.29 -23.15
N ALA A 167 11.10 21.80 -23.41
CA ALA A 167 10.18 22.42 -24.37
C ALA A 167 9.74 23.84 -23.94
N GLY A 168 9.50 24.06 -22.64
CA GLY A 168 9.18 25.38 -22.09
C GLY A 168 10.32 26.39 -22.24
N VAL A 169 11.56 25.95 -22.04
CA VAL A 169 12.79 26.74 -22.25
C VAL A 169 12.93 27.18 -23.72
N TYR A 170 12.63 26.31 -24.69
CA TYR A 170 12.60 26.72 -26.10
C TYR A 170 11.41 27.62 -26.42
N ALA A 171 10.23 27.40 -25.84
CA ALA A 171 9.06 28.26 -26.05
C ALA A 171 9.32 29.71 -25.61
N VAL A 172 9.94 29.92 -24.44
CA VAL A 172 10.33 31.26 -23.97
C VAL A 172 11.31 31.93 -24.94
N GLN A 173 12.36 31.21 -25.37
CA GLN A 173 13.33 31.73 -26.34
C GLN A 173 12.68 32.08 -27.68
N LEU A 174 11.84 31.20 -28.22
CA LEU A 174 11.18 31.40 -29.51
C LEU A 174 10.20 32.58 -29.47
N LEU A 175 9.42 32.73 -28.40
CA LEU A 175 8.54 33.89 -28.22
C LEU A 175 9.33 35.20 -28.11
N HIS A 176 10.44 35.20 -27.36
CA HIS A 176 11.29 36.39 -27.22
C HIS A 176 11.96 36.76 -28.55
N LEU A 177 12.56 35.79 -29.23
CA LEU A 177 13.18 35.96 -30.55
C LEU A 177 12.16 36.38 -31.63
N ALA A 178 10.90 35.96 -31.50
CA ALA A 178 9.81 36.39 -32.38
C ALA A 178 9.31 37.82 -32.12
N GLY A 179 9.77 38.48 -31.04
CA GLY A 179 9.42 39.86 -30.70
C GLY A 179 8.19 40.01 -29.81
N TYR A 180 7.74 38.95 -29.13
CA TYR A 180 6.71 39.05 -28.09
C TYR A 180 7.30 39.66 -26.80
N GLN A 181 6.60 40.63 -26.23
CA GLN A 181 7.09 41.52 -25.16
C GLN A 181 6.46 41.26 -23.79
N LYS A 182 5.57 40.26 -23.69
CA LYS A 182 4.83 39.90 -22.47
C LYS A 182 4.77 38.37 -22.36
N ILE A 183 5.83 37.79 -21.81
CA ILE A 183 6.03 36.33 -21.71
C ILE A 183 6.01 35.95 -20.23
N ILE A 184 4.87 35.41 -19.79
CA ILE A 184 4.65 34.96 -18.41
C ILE A 184 5.05 33.50 -18.33
N ALA A 185 5.94 33.13 -17.41
CA ALA A 185 6.45 31.76 -17.27
C ALA A 185 6.20 31.22 -15.86
N THR A 186 5.76 29.95 -15.73
CA THR A 186 5.69 29.28 -14.42
C THR A 186 6.73 28.17 -14.31
N ALA A 187 7.50 28.17 -13.23
CA ALA A 187 8.55 27.19 -12.94
C ALA A 187 8.91 27.25 -11.45
N SER A 188 9.58 26.24 -10.90
CA SER A 188 10.11 26.34 -9.53
C SER A 188 11.07 27.54 -9.45
N GLU A 189 11.05 28.28 -8.33
CA GLU A 189 11.83 29.50 -8.08
C GLU A 189 13.30 29.44 -8.57
N LYS A 190 13.97 28.30 -8.39
CA LYS A 190 15.36 28.06 -8.85
C LYS A 190 15.60 28.28 -10.36
N HIS A 191 14.54 28.28 -11.17
CA HIS A 191 14.60 28.48 -12.63
C HIS A 191 14.26 29.92 -13.07
N HIS A 192 13.80 30.78 -12.17
CA HIS A 192 13.27 32.12 -12.52
C HIS A 192 14.34 33.04 -13.12
N SER A 193 15.53 33.09 -12.53
CA SER A 193 16.66 33.89 -13.06
C SER A 193 17.06 33.45 -14.46
N TYR A 194 17.12 32.13 -14.69
CA TYR A 194 17.44 31.55 -16.00
C TYR A 194 16.35 31.89 -17.03
N LEU A 195 15.08 31.68 -16.73
CA LEU A 195 13.98 31.98 -17.66
C LEU A 195 13.88 33.47 -18.00
N ARG A 196 14.13 34.38 -17.05
CA ARG A 196 14.25 35.83 -17.35
C ARG A 196 15.42 36.13 -18.27
N SER A 197 16.57 35.45 -18.11
CA SER A 197 17.73 35.59 -19.01
C SER A 197 17.49 35.09 -20.45
N LEU A 198 16.44 34.31 -20.65
CA LEU A 198 15.98 33.82 -21.97
C LEU A 198 14.84 34.66 -22.58
N GLY A 199 14.31 35.65 -21.85
CA GLY A 199 13.28 36.57 -22.35
C GLY A 199 11.91 36.50 -21.66
N ALA A 200 11.72 35.67 -20.61
CA ALA A 200 10.49 35.74 -19.81
C ALA A 200 10.42 37.09 -19.07
N THR A 201 9.31 37.82 -19.19
CA THR A 201 9.11 39.10 -18.50
C THR A 201 8.73 38.90 -17.05
N ASP A 202 7.86 37.93 -16.80
CA ASP A 202 7.27 37.63 -15.51
C ASP A 202 7.48 36.14 -15.24
N THR A 203 8.00 35.81 -14.05
CA THR A 203 8.21 34.40 -13.65
C THR A 203 7.62 34.16 -12.29
N PHE A 204 6.75 33.16 -12.18
CA PHE A 204 6.05 32.80 -10.96
C PHE A 204 6.32 31.36 -10.55
N ASP A 205 6.33 31.11 -9.25
CA ASP A 205 6.46 29.74 -8.77
C ASP A 205 5.12 29.02 -8.91
N TYR A 206 5.09 27.89 -9.62
CA TYR A 206 3.86 27.09 -9.80
C TYR A 206 3.27 26.57 -8.48
N ARG A 207 4.03 26.69 -7.39
CA ARG A 207 3.64 26.41 -6.00
C ARG A 207 2.82 27.53 -5.34
N SER A 208 2.91 28.75 -5.86
CA SER A 208 2.51 29.94 -5.10
C SER A 208 1.02 29.90 -4.79
N PRO A 209 0.60 30.10 -3.53
CA PRO A 209 -0.82 30.15 -3.19
C PRO A 209 -1.53 31.35 -3.86
N SER A 210 -0.78 32.38 -4.27
CA SER A 210 -1.24 33.56 -5.02
C SER A 210 -1.08 33.46 -6.54
N LEU A 211 -0.68 32.30 -7.08
CA LEU A 211 -0.28 32.17 -8.49
C LEU A 211 -1.35 32.63 -9.49
N VAL A 212 -2.64 32.47 -9.17
CA VAL A 212 -3.75 32.87 -10.05
C VAL A 212 -3.86 34.39 -10.09
N GLU A 213 -3.73 35.03 -8.93
CA GLU A 213 -3.74 36.48 -8.74
C GLU A 213 -2.49 37.12 -9.38
N ASP A 214 -1.32 36.49 -9.21
CA ASP A 214 -0.04 36.93 -9.77
C ASP A 214 -0.03 36.88 -11.30
N ILE A 215 -0.52 35.79 -11.90
CA ILE A 215 -0.70 35.66 -13.36
C ILE A 215 -1.72 36.70 -13.85
N GLY A 216 -2.84 36.90 -13.14
CA GLY A 216 -3.85 37.89 -13.50
C GLY A 216 -3.32 39.33 -13.47
N ALA A 217 -2.49 39.68 -12.48
CA ALA A 217 -1.83 40.97 -12.39
C ALA A 217 -0.84 41.18 -13.56
N ALA A 218 0.00 40.18 -13.86
CA ALA A 218 0.95 40.23 -14.97
C ALA A 218 0.26 40.30 -16.35
N ALA A 219 -0.90 39.65 -16.51
CA ALA A 219 -1.71 39.71 -17.72
C ALA A 219 -2.23 41.13 -18.00
N CYS A 220 -2.52 41.91 -16.95
CA CYS A 220 -3.18 43.21 -17.03
C CYS A 220 -4.59 43.11 -17.66
N GLY A 221 -5.27 44.25 -17.87
CA GLY A 221 -6.61 44.27 -18.47
C GLY A 221 -7.68 43.62 -17.56
N ASP A 222 -8.36 42.60 -18.08
CA ASP A 222 -9.34 41.78 -17.34
C ASP A 222 -8.70 40.65 -16.50
N GLY A 223 -7.36 40.56 -16.52
CA GLY A 223 -6.59 39.54 -15.82
C GLY A 223 -6.68 38.15 -16.46
N LYS A 224 -7.08 38.05 -17.74
CA LYS A 224 -7.21 36.78 -18.46
C LYS A 224 -6.14 36.58 -19.53
N ILE A 225 -5.73 35.32 -19.66
CA ILE A 225 -4.75 34.86 -20.64
C ILE A 225 -5.47 34.43 -21.91
N LEU A 226 -5.06 35.00 -23.05
CA LEU A 226 -5.56 34.63 -24.37
C LEU A 226 -4.82 33.42 -24.95
N LEU A 227 -3.52 33.29 -24.71
CA LEU A 227 -2.69 32.23 -25.28
C LEU A 227 -1.85 31.58 -24.18
N ALA A 228 -1.99 30.26 -24.02
CA ALA A 228 -1.24 29.49 -23.05
C ALA A 228 -0.69 28.18 -23.62
N MET A 229 0.49 27.80 -23.14
CA MET A 229 1.16 26.54 -23.43
C MET A 229 1.42 25.82 -22.10
N ASP A 230 0.85 24.63 -21.92
CA ASP A 230 1.10 23.77 -20.76
C ASP A 230 2.10 22.67 -21.12
N CYS A 231 3.30 22.79 -20.54
CA CYS A 231 4.43 21.90 -20.80
C CYS A 231 4.53 20.70 -19.85
N VAL A 232 3.60 20.56 -18.89
CA VAL A 232 3.72 19.60 -17.77
C VAL A 232 2.45 18.77 -17.58
N THR A 233 1.28 19.41 -17.65
CA THR A 233 -0.05 18.80 -17.57
C THR A 233 -0.31 17.90 -16.36
N SER A 234 -1.01 18.46 -15.39
CA SER A 234 -1.59 17.75 -14.24
C SER A 234 -2.96 18.31 -13.90
N GLU A 235 -3.76 17.58 -13.11
CA GLU A 235 -5.04 18.09 -12.62
C GLU A 235 -4.87 19.39 -11.82
N ALA A 236 -3.77 19.56 -11.07
CA ALA A 236 -3.43 20.81 -10.39
C ALA A 236 -3.16 21.95 -11.39
N THR A 237 -2.37 21.68 -12.44
CA THR A 237 -2.08 22.63 -13.53
C THR A 237 -3.35 23.15 -14.18
N LEU A 238 -4.27 22.24 -14.52
CA LEU A 238 -5.51 22.58 -15.23
C LEU A 238 -6.51 23.29 -14.33
N ASN A 239 -6.50 22.97 -13.03
CA ASN A 239 -7.26 23.71 -12.01
C ASN A 239 -6.82 25.17 -11.84
N ILE A 240 -5.58 25.50 -12.20
CA ILE A 240 -5.05 26.87 -12.25
C ILE A 240 -5.36 27.50 -13.61
N LEU A 241 -5.07 26.80 -14.72
CA LEU A 241 -5.31 27.29 -16.08
C LEU A 241 -6.78 27.67 -16.31
N ARG A 242 -7.75 26.88 -15.87
CA ARG A 242 -9.19 27.22 -15.98
C ARG A 242 -9.60 28.52 -15.28
N LYS A 243 -8.82 28.98 -14.29
CA LYS A 243 -9.06 30.25 -13.58
C LYS A 243 -8.47 31.46 -14.32
N VAL A 244 -7.36 31.28 -15.03
CA VAL A 244 -6.64 32.37 -15.71
C VAL A 244 -6.95 32.47 -17.21
N MET A 245 -7.40 31.41 -17.88
CA MET A 245 -7.75 31.46 -19.30
C MET A 245 -8.96 32.34 -19.60
N SER A 246 -8.94 33.00 -20.75
CA SER A 246 -10.05 33.76 -21.33
C SER A 246 -11.05 32.83 -22.05
N PRO A 247 -12.37 33.14 -22.06
CA PRO A 247 -13.37 32.48 -22.90
C PRO A 247 -13.09 32.54 -24.42
N LEU A 248 -12.17 33.40 -24.87
CA LEU A 248 -11.72 33.48 -26.27
C LEU A 248 -10.29 32.93 -26.46
N GLY A 249 -9.74 32.29 -25.42
CA GLY A 249 -8.34 31.88 -25.39
C GLY A 249 -8.08 30.51 -25.99
N LYS A 250 -6.83 30.29 -26.42
CA LYS A 250 -6.28 29.00 -26.84
C LYS A 250 -5.31 28.46 -25.79
N LEU A 251 -5.53 27.23 -25.35
CA LEU A 251 -4.62 26.48 -24.47
C LEU A 251 -4.06 25.28 -25.24
N ALA A 252 -2.77 25.33 -25.57
CA ALA A 252 -2.06 24.19 -26.11
C ALA A 252 -1.47 23.34 -24.97
N ILE A 253 -1.76 22.04 -24.98
CA ILE A 253 -1.35 21.08 -23.96
C ILE A 253 -0.36 20.12 -24.62
N LEU A 254 0.86 19.99 -24.07
CA LEU A 254 1.90 19.12 -24.64
C LEU A 254 1.64 17.61 -24.49
N LEU A 255 0.54 17.24 -23.83
CA LEU A 255 0.04 15.87 -23.84
C LEU A 255 -1.07 15.67 -24.89
N PRO A 256 -1.16 14.45 -25.46
CA PRO A 256 -2.37 13.96 -26.10
C PRO A 256 -3.63 14.16 -25.25
N ILE A 257 -4.62 14.91 -25.73
CA ILE A 257 -5.94 15.02 -25.08
C ILE A 257 -7.09 14.60 -26.00
N LYS A 258 -8.21 14.21 -25.39
CA LYS A 258 -9.50 13.97 -26.06
C LYS A 258 -10.61 14.67 -25.29
N GLU A 259 -11.49 15.35 -26.02
CA GLU A 259 -12.63 16.08 -25.47
C GLU A 259 -13.95 15.48 -26.00
N GLY A 260 -14.52 14.53 -25.26
CA GLY A 260 -15.77 13.87 -25.66
C GLY A 260 -15.67 13.09 -26.99
N VAL A 261 -16.77 13.06 -27.74
CA VAL A 261 -16.93 12.22 -28.95
C VAL A 261 -16.39 12.90 -30.23
N SER A 262 -15.89 14.14 -30.15
CA SER A 262 -15.48 14.92 -31.33
C SER A 262 -13.97 14.90 -31.54
N VAL A 263 -13.47 13.90 -32.27
CA VAL A 263 -12.12 13.92 -32.84
C VAL A 263 -12.23 14.13 -34.35
N THR A 264 -12.22 15.38 -34.80
CA THR A 264 -12.08 15.72 -36.23
C THR A 264 -10.62 15.58 -36.67
N ASN A 265 -10.14 14.34 -36.68
CA ASN A 265 -9.28 13.71 -37.70
C ASN A 265 -8.49 12.51 -37.14
N THR A 266 -8.86 11.34 -37.66
CA THR A 266 -8.03 10.17 -38.01
C THR A 266 -7.49 9.19 -36.94
N ILE A 267 -8.15 8.03 -36.94
CA ILE A 267 -7.61 6.65 -36.99
C ILE A 267 -7.09 6.00 -35.69
N ASP A 268 -6.30 6.65 -34.83
CA ASP A 268 -5.76 5.96 -33.63
C ASP A 268 -6.70 5.98 -32.41
N LYS A 269 -7.00 4.79 -31.87
CA LYS A 269 -8.01 4.61 -30.80
C LYS A 269 -7.49 4.68 -29.35
N GLU A 270 -6.17 4.64 -29.12
CA GLU A 270 -5.63 4.28 -27.79
C GLU A 270 -4.73 5.33 -27.12
N MET A 271 -4.77 6.60 -27.57
CA MET A 271 -3.74 7.55 -27.13
C MET A 271 -4.22 8.99 -26.91
N TYR A 272 -4.97 9.18 -25.85
CA TYR A 272 -5.41 10.50 -25.40
C TYR A 272 -5.78 10.46 -23.93
N TRP A 273 -5.40 11.50 -23.20
CA TRP A 273 -5.89 11.78 -21.88
C TRP A 273 -7.27 12.47 -22.00
N GLU A 274 -8.30 11.86 -21.42
CA GLU A 274 -9.67 12.38 -21.58
C GLU A 274 -9.89 13.60 -20.68
N VAL A 275 -9.93 14.79 -21.29
CA VAL A 275 -10.24 16.04 -20.60
C VAL A 275 -11.75 16.08 -20.35
N ARG A 276 -12.12 15.59 -19.18
CA ARG A 276 -13.49 15.54 -18.71
C ARG A 276 -13.99 16.96 -18.40
N ARG A 277 -14.77 17.55 -19.34
CA ARG A 277 -15.45 18.85 -19.16
C ARG A 277 -16.30 18.91 -17.88
N ASP A 278 -16.86 17.78 -17.43
CA ASP A 278 -17.64 17.69 -16.20
C ASP A 278 -16.80 17.83 -14.91
N LYS A 279 -15.49 17.55 -14.97
CA LYS A 279 -14.55 17.68 -13.84
C LYS A 279 -13.66 18.93 -13.94
N THR A 280 -13.35 19.36 -15.16
CA THR A 280 -12.45 20.47 -15.46
C THR A 280 -13.12 21.49 -16.40
N PRO A 281 -14.19 22.18 -15.96
CA PRO A 281 -14.83 23.21 -16.77
C PRO A 281 -13.88 24.40 -16.95
N PHE A 282 -13.35 24.55 -18.17
CA PHE A 282 -12.78 25.79 -18.67
C PHE A 282 -13.90 26.78 -19.03
N PRO A 283 -13.63 28.09 -19.10
CA PRO A 283 -14.62 29.07 -19.52
C PRO A 283 -15.19 28.73 -20.91
N GLU A 284 -16.51 28.83 -21.06
CA GLU A 284 -17.21 28.46 -22.29
C GLU A 284 -16.71 29.28 -23.49
N GLY A 285 -16.17 28.58 -24.50
CA GLY A 285 -15.50 29.17 -25.66
C GLY A 285 -13.98 28.98 -25.72
N THR A 286 -13.33 28.64 -24.59
CA THR A 286 -11.88 28.36 -24.56
C THR A 286 -11.54 27.17 -25.45
N GLU A 287 -10.62 27.34 -26.39
CA GLU A 287 -10.13 26.29 -27.29
C GLU A 287 -8.99 25.53 -26.62
N ILE A 288 -9.11 24.20 -26.50
CA ILE A 288 -8.10 23.33 -25.88
C ILE A 288 -7.50 22.42 -26.95
N ILE A 289 -6.19 22.46 -27.12
CA ILE A 289 -5.48 21.84 -28.23
C ILE A 289 -4.48 20.81 -27.69
N GLY A 290 -4.65 19.54 -28.04
CA GLY A 290 -3.70 18.47 -27.71
C GLY A 290 -2.59 18.40 -28.74
N VAL A 291 -1.37 18.78 -28.37
CA VAL A 291 -0.26 18.86 -29.32
C VAL A 291 0.18 17.47 -29.77
N ARG A 292 0.48 17.36 -31.07
CA ARG A 292 1.07 16.20 -31.73
C ARG A 292 2.33 16.63 -32.47
N THR A 293 3.49 16.59 -31.81
CA THR A 293 4.76 17.06 -32.37
C THR A 293 5.04 16.50 -33.75
N PHE A 294 4.87 15.20 -33.97
CA PHE A 294 5.10 14.53 -35.26
C PHE A 294 4.28 15.09 -36.43
N PHE A 295 3.13 15.75 -36.17
CA PHE A 295 2.28 16.33 -37.21
C PHE A 295 2.83 17.64 -37.79
N TYR A 296 3.95 18.18 -37.28
CA TYR A 296 4.63 19.31 -37.92
C TYR A 296 4.99 19.05 -39.40
N GLN A 297 5.22 17.79 -39.78
CA GLN A 297 5.49 17.41 -41.18
C GLN A 297 4.28 17.52 -42.11
N GLN A 298 3.06 17.66 -41.56
CA GLN A 298 1.85 17.89 -42.37
C GLN A 298 1.76 19.33 -42.89
N ASP A 299 2.47 20.28 -42.26
CA ASP A 299 2.69 21.63 -42.77
C ASP A 299 3.93 21.60 -43.68
N PRO A 300 3.80 21.82 -45.01
CA PRO A 300 4.94 21.78 -45.92
C PRO A 300 6.01 22.81 -45.60
N THR A 301 5.64 23.96 -45.03
CA THR A 301 6.58 25.03 -44.67
C THR A 301 7.45 24.60 -43.50
N LEU A 302 6.86 23.98 -42.48
CA LEU A 302 7.61 23.46 -41.33
C LEU A 302 8.41 22.22 -41.71
N ARG A 303 7.82 21.29 -42.45
CA ARG A 303 8.50 20.10 -42.97
C ARG A 303 9.79 20.46 -43.71
N ASP A 304 9.71 21.39 -44.66
CA ASP A 304 10.82 21.64 -45.59
C ASP A 304 11.85 22.67 -45.06
N LYS A 305 11.53 23.41 -43.98
CA LYS A 305 12.39 24.48 -43.47
C LYS A 305 12.80 24.37 -42.00
N LEU A 306 12.02 23.72 -41.13
CA LEU A 306 12.25 23.80 -39.67
C LEU A 306 13.61 23.21 -39.26
N MET A 307 13.84 21.93 -39.52
CA MET A 307 15.15 21.30 -39.29
C MET A 307 16.18 21.65 -40.37
N PRO A 308 15.84 21.74 -41.68
CA PRO A 308 16.85 22.01 -42.71
C PRO A 308 17.45 23.42 -42.74
N GLN A 309 16.69 24.45 -42.32
CA GLN A 309 17.05 25.87 -42.53
C GLN A 309 16.92 26.72 -41.25
N ILE A 310 15.78 26.67 -40.57
CA ILE A 310 15.45 27.56 -39.44
C ILE A 310 16.31 27.22 -38.21
N LEU A 311 16.32 25.96 -37.77
CA LEU A 311 17.14 25.55 -36.62
C LEU A 311 18.64 25.79 -36.87
N PRO A 312 19.24 25.39 -38.01
CA PRO A 312 20.64 25.69 -38.31
C PRO A 312 20.95 27.19 -38.26
N ALA A 313 20.10 28.05 -38.87
CA ALA A 313 20.31 29.50 -38.84
C ALA A 313 20.27 30.08 -37.41
N LEU A 314 19.34 29.59 -36.57
CA LEU A 314 19.23 30.01 -35.17
C LEU A 314 20.41 29.55 -34.30
N LEU A 315 20.98 28.38 -34.57
CA LEU A 315 22.17 27.85 -33.89
C LEU A 315 23.45 28.56 -34.35
N GLU A 316 23.62 28.76 -35.66
CA GLU A 316 24.77 29.47 -36.25
C GLU A 316 24.83 30.93 -35.76
N ALA A 317 23.67 31.59 -35.66
CA ALA A 317 23.56 32.95 -35.11
C ALA A 317 23.68 33.01 -33.57
N GLY A 318 23.79 31.87 -32.87
CA GLY A 318 23.81 31.80 -31.41
C GLY A 318 22.55 32.32 -30.72
N GLN A 319 21.43 32.39 -31.46
CA GLN A 319 20.16 32.97 -31.00
C GLN A 319 19.36 31.99 -30.15
N ILE A 320 19.37 30.70 -30.50
CA ILE A 320 18.87 29.62 -29.64
C ILE A 320 20.03 29.05 -28.84
N LYS A 321 19.88 29.03 -27.51
CA LYS A 321 20.78 28.33 -26.60
C LYS A 321 20.19 26.94 -26.29
N PRO A 322 21.00 25.87 -26.36
CA PRO A 322 20.63 24.57 -25.81
C PRO A 322 20.29 24.69 -24.32
N ALA A 323 19.48 23.77 -23.81
CA ALA A 323 19.24 23.64 -22.38
C ALA A 323 20.46 23.03 -21.66
N HIS A 324 21.56 23.79 -21.56
CA HIS A 324 22.82 23.39 -20.91
C HIS A 324 22.60 22.76 -19.54
N SER A 325 23.19 21.58 -19.30
CA SER A 325 23.48 20.97 -17.98
C SER A 325 22.47 21.28 -16.87
N HIS A 326 21.19 21.25 -17.22
CA HIS A 326 20.08 21.59 -16.37
C HIS A 326 19.67 20.32 -15.62
N PRO A 327 19.28 20.38 -14.33
CA PRO A 327 18.78 19.20 -13.62
C PRO A 327 17.40 18.70 -14.14
N GLN A 328 16.97 19.13 -15.34
CA GLN A 328 15.85 18.60 -16.13
C GLN A 328 16.16 18.40 -17.63
N ALA A 329 17.43 18.44 -18.05
CA ALA A 329 17.82 18.05 -19.40
C ALA A 329 17.59 16.52 -19.58
N PRO A 330 17.12 16.05 -20.77
CA PRO A 330 16.99 14.63 -21.02
C PRO A 330 18.36 13.94 -20.95
N PRO A 331 18.45 12.73 -20.37
CA PRO A 331 19.73 12.02 -20.29
C PRO A 331 20.24 11.69 -21.70
N VAL A 332 21.52 11.96 -21.93
CA VAL A 332 22.18 11.77 -23.22
C VAL A 332 23.19 10.64 -23.11
N GLN A 333 23.01 9.60 -23.93
CA GLN A 333 23.93 8.46 -23.98
C GLN A 333 24.91 8.64 -25.14
N ARG A 334 26.21 8.45 -24.86
CA ARG A 334 27.24 8.38 -25.91
C ARG A 334 27.20 6.99 -26.55
N LEU A 335 26.95 6.93 -27.85
CA LEU A 335 26.93 5.68 -28.61
C LEU A 335 28.34 5.37 -29.12
N ASN A 336 28.91 4.29 -28.61
CA ASN A 336 30.08 3.61 -29.17
C ASN A 336 29.96 2.10 -28.86
N ALA A 337 30.62 1.26 -29.65
CA ALA A 337 30.48 -0.20 -29.56
C ALA A 337 30.67 -0.73 -28.12
N SER A 338 31.73 -0.30 -27.42
CA SER A 338 31.99 -0.70 -26.02
C SER A 338 30.96 -0.18 -25.02
N ALA A 339 30.36 0.99 -25.24
CA ALA A 339 29.38 1.57 -24.32
C ALA A 339 28.03 0.84 -24.40
N ILE A 340 27.61 0.45 -25.61
CA ILE A 340 26.36 -0.28 -25.85
C ILE A 340 26.49 -1.75 -25.37
N GLU A 341 27.68 -2.34 -25.44
CA GLU A 341 27.95 -3.65 -24.81
C GLU A 341 28.06 -3.55 -23.27
N SER A 342 28.63 -2.46 -22.73
CA SER A 342 28.75 -2.26 -21.27
C SER A 342 27.41 -2.02 -20.56
N THR A 343 26.33 -1.69 -21.29
CA THR A 343 24.97 -1.57 -20.74
C THR A 343 24.41 -2.86 -20.13
N ARG A 344 25.12 -4.00 -20.26
CA ARG A 344 24.85 -5.24 -19.50
C ARG A 344 25.37 -5.24 -18.05
N ALA A 345 26.15 -4.23 -17.64
CA ALA A 345 26.91 -4.25 -16.37
C ALA A 345 26.88 -2.93 -15.56
N VAL A 346 25.91 -2.05 -15.82
CA VAL A 346 25.73 -0.79 -15.08
C VAL A 346 24.37 -0.79 -14.36
N ASP A 347 24.35 -0.37 -13.10
CA ASP A 347 23.12 -0.18 -12.32
C ASP A 347 22.15 0.79 -13.03
N SER A 348 20.85 0.65 -12.75
CA SER A 348 19.80 1.54 -13.27
C SER A 348 19.82 2.96 -12.66
N THR A 349 20.93 3.38 -12.05
CA THR A 349 21.07 4.61 -11.26
C THR A 349 21.88 5.72 -11.95
N ASP A 350 22.73 5.40 -12.94
CA ASP A 350 23.58 6.41 -13.62
C ASP A 350 22.91 7.12 -14.81
N ILE A 351 21.70 6.70 -15.22
CA ILE A 351 20.89 7.42 -16.19
C ILE A 351 19.93 8.35 -15.44
N TYR A 352 20.42 9.55 -15.12
CA TYR A 352 19.70 10.58 -14.36
C TYR A 352 18.33 10.92 -14.98
N TYR A 353 17.24 10.59 -14.29
CA TYR A 353 15.88 11.03 -14.64
C TYR A 353 15.27 11.95 -13.56
N PRO A 354 14.97 13.20 -13.89
CA PRO A 354 14.39 14.15 -12.95
C PRO A 354 12.87 14.24 -13.07
N SER A 355 12.20 13.73 -12.04
CA SER A 355 10.81 14.01 -11.63
C SER A 355 9.64 13.48 -12.49
N ARG A 356 8.67 12.87 -11.80
CA ARG A 356 7.27 13.32 -11.96
C ARG A 356 7.08 14.56 -11.11
N LEU A 357 6.47 15.59 -11.67
CA LEU A 357 6.36 16.89 -11.01
C LEU A 357 5.34 16.85 -9.86
N GLN A 358 5.82 16.99 -8.63
CA GLN A 358 5.01 17.50 -7.53
C GLN A 358 5.01 19.04 -7.52
N PRO A 359 3.92 19.70 -7.05
CA PRO A 359 3.84 21.15 -6.86
C PRO A 359 4.61 21.64 -5.60
N ALA A 360 5.82 21.12 -5.37
CA ALA A 360 7.02 21.86 -4.97
C ALA A 360 7.17 22.41 -3.52
N ALA A 361 6.16 23.04 -2.91
CA ALA A 361 6.25 23.82 -1.65
C ALA A 361 7.25 25.03 -1.64
N ALA A 362 6.83 26.31 -1.57
CA ALA A 362 7.74 27.47 -1.42
C ALA A 362 7.90 27.91 0.05
N MET A 363 9.14 28.09 0.52
CA MET A 363 9.48 28.70 1.81
C MET A 363 10.18 30.05 1.57
N ILE A 364 9.67 31.14 2.16
CA ILE A 364 10.43 32.39 2.36
C ILE A 364 10.13 32.90 3.80
N PRO A 365 11.14 33.38 4.56
CA PRO A 365 11.00 33.69 5.98
C PRO A 365 10.70 35.17 6.26
N SER A 366 10.22 35.48 7.48
CA SER A 366 10.35 36.84 8.03
C SER A 366 10.47 36.85 9.55
N ASN A 367 11.62 37.31 10.04
CA ASN A 367 11.82 37.74 11.43
C ASN A 367 10.88 38.90 11.79
N ARG A 368 10.33 38.91 13.03
CA ARG A 368 10.26 40.12 13.84
C ARG A 368 10.12 39.83 15.34
N SER A 369 10.95 40.51 16.11
CA SER A 369 11.03 40.50 17.57
C SER A 369 9.91 41.31 18.25
N VAL A 370 9.59 41.00 19.52
CA VAL A 370 9.97 41.81 20.72
C VAL A 370 9.42 41.15 22.01
N ALA A 371 10.10 41.40 23.13
CA ALA A 371 9.83 41.01 24.52
C ALA A 371 8.38 41.34 25.02
N SER A 372 7.91 40.91 26.20
CA SER A 372 8.63 40.69 27.47
C SER A 372 7.81 39.97 28.57
N LYS A 373 8.50 39.38 29.57
CA LYS A 373 8.31 39.49 31.05
C LYS A 373 6.87 39.54 31.65
N HIS A 374 6.56 39.01 32.84
CA HIS A 374 7.15 38.06 33.81
C HIS A 374 6.16 38.01 35.02
N LEU A 375 6.14 36.93 35.83
CA LEU A 375 5.61 36.88 37.23
C LEU A 375 4.07 36.95 37.41
N SER A 376 3.45 36.51 38.53
CA SER A 376 3.55 35.26 39.33
C SER A 376 2.63 35.35 40.56
N SER A 377 2.15 34.21 41.09
CA SER A 377 1.80 33.98 42.53
C SER A 377 0.43 34.56 43.04
N VAL A 378 -0.26 34.12 44.11
CA VAL A 378 -0.18 32.93 45.02
C VAL A 378 -1.36 32.91 46.05
N PHE A 379 -1.90 31.73 46.43
CA PHE A 379 -2.59 31.35 47.73
C PHE A 379 -3.96 32.02 48.13
N THR A 380 -4.87 31.50 49.00
CA THR A 380 -5.12 30.18 49.69
C THR A 380 -6.56 30.08 50.30
N ARG A 381 -7.11 28.84 50.43
CA ARG A 381 -7.90 28.15 51.54
C ARG A 381 -8.97 28.94 52.42
N THR A 382 -10.00 28.37 53.10
CA THR A 382 -10.29 27.02 53.69
C THR A 382 -11.78 26.82 54.19
N THR A 383 -12.32 25.56 54.23
CA THR A 383 -13.31 24.92 55.20
C THR A 383 -14.74 25.48 55.50
N ALA A 384 -15.81 24.75 55.98
CA ALA A 384 -16.21 23.31 56.03
C ALA A 384 -17.65 23.07 56.67
N ALA A 385 -18.28 21.87 56.47
CA ALA A 385 -19.30 21.14 57.32
C ALA A 385 -20.73 21.73 57.61
N SER A 386 -21.82 20.99 57.96
CA SER A 386 -22.27 19.57 57.82
C SER A 386 -23.79 19.32 58.19
N ALA A 387 -24.36 18.16 57.74
CA ALA A 387 -25.36 17.26 58.41
C ALA A 387 -26.91 17.52 58.59
N ALA A 388 -27.72 16.66 57.91
CA ALA A 388 -28.67 15.63 58.45
C ALA A 388 -30.24 15.75 58.55
N ARG A 389 -30.90 14.76 57.89
CA ARG A 389 -32.00 13.82 58.33
C ARG A 389 -33.54 14.06 58.13
N ARG A 390 -34.19 13.01 57.53
CA ARG A 390 -35.54 12.39 57.80
C ARG A 390 -36.82 13.16 57.29
N VAL A 391 -37.99 12.57 56.90
CA VAL A 391 -38.53 11.18 56.77
C VAL A 391 -39.89 11.06 55.99
N VAL A 392 -40.07 10.01 55.15
CA VAL A 392 -41.28 9.13 54.88
C VAL A 392 -42.58 9.54 54.10
N SER A 393 -43.01 8.60 53.21
CA SER A 393 -44.39 8.24 52.70
C SER A 393 -45.16 9.11 51.68
N ARG A 394 -46.08 8.60 50.82
CA ARG A 394 -46.39 7.27 50.19
C ARG A 394 -47.57 7.44 49.18
N ALA A 395 -47.72 6.50 48.21
CA ALA A 395 -48.97 6.08 47.51
C ALA A 395 -49.47 6.78 46.20
N LEU A 396 -49.19 6.13 45.05
CA LEU A 396 -50.12 5.53 44.06
C LEU A 396 -51.57 6.07 43.83
N SER A 397 -51.96 6.25 42.55
CA SER A 397 -53.06 5.48 41.89
C SER A 397 -53.00 5.58 40.34
N LEU A 398 -53.95 4.98 39.60
CA LEU A 398 -53.81 4.47 38.21
C LEU A 398 -55.03 4.72 37.28
N ALA A 399 -54.78 4.54 35.96
CA ALA A 399 -55.73 4.09 34.90
C ALA A 399 -56.74 5.10 34.29
N PRO A 400 -57.47 4.79 33.17
CA PRO A 400 -57.37 3.65 32.22
C PRO A 400 -57.32 4.02 30.68
N ARG A 401 -57.36 2.97 29.83
CA ARG A 401 -57.28 2.93 28.33
C ARG A 401 -58.64 2.99 27.60
N THR A 402 -58.63 3.11 26.25
CA THR A 402 -59.49 2.29 25.32
C THR A 402 -58.96 2.12 23.86
N THR A 403 -59.78 2.16 22.79
CA THR A 403 -59.74 1.27 21.57
C THR A 403 -60.55 1.88 20.38
N GLU A 404 -60.54 1.45 19.09
CA GLU A 404 -59.88 0.40 18.27
C GLU A 404 -60.06 0.62 16.72
N LYS A 405 -59.29 -0.11 15.85
CA LYS A 405 -59.59 -0.55 14.44
C LYS A 405 -59.83 0.53 13.33
N SER A 406 -59.64 0.33 12.01
CA SER A 406 -58.94 -0.70 11.18
C SER A 406 -58.77 -0.28 9.68
N SER A 407 -57.70 -0.78 9.04
CA SER A 407 -57.53 -1.19 7.60
C SER A 407 -57.60 -0.21 6.39
N ASN A 408 -56.43 -0.13 5.70
CA ASN A 408 -56.15 -0.38 4.26
C ASN A 408 -55.79 0.74 3.23
N ALA A 409 -54.78 0.37 2.41
CA ALA A 409 -54.40 0.83 1.05
C ALA A 409 -53.47 2.05 0.83
N LEU A 410 -52.15 1.77 0.89
CA LEU A 410 -51.08 2.16 -0.05
C LEU A 410 -51.24 3.41 -0.96
N LEU A 411 -50.30 4.36 -0.83
CA LEU A 411 -49.24 4.62 -1.84
C LEU A 411 -48.13 5.53 -1.28
N GLN A 412 -46.93 5.45 -1.88
CA GLN A 412 -45.72 6.15 -1.42
C GLN A 412 -45.72 7.64 -1.81
N THR A 413 -45.07 8.50 -1.02
CA THR A 413 -44.58 9.80 -1.51
C THR A 413 -43.30 10.20 -0.78
N THR A 414 -42.32 10.71 -1.53
CA THR A 414 -40.99 11.12 -1.04
C THR A 414 -40.90 12.65 -0.97
N VAL A 415 -40.54 13.20 0.20
CA VAL A 415 -40.04 14.58 0.40
C VAL A 415 -39.09 14.49 1.62
N GLN A 416 -37.77 14.74 1.57
CA GLN A 416 -37.02 16.00 1.41
C GLN A 416 -37.26 17.09 2.49
N ILE A 417 -36.27 18.00 2.60
CA ILE A 417 -36.28 19.36 3.20
C ILE A 417 -35.71 19.54 4.64
N SER A 418 -34.46 20.01 4.67
CA SER A 418 -33.85 21.14 5.43
C SER A 418 -34.17 21.35 6.93
N HIS A 419 -33.16 21.34 7.82
CA HIS A 419 -32.44 22.54 8.33
C HIS A 419 -33.30 23.68 8.91
N PHE A 420 -32.99 24.09 10.15
CA PHE A 420 -33.07 25.51 10.55
C PHE A 420 -32.05 25.86 11.65
N ARG A 421 -31.40 27.03 11.53
CA ARG A 421 -30.59 27.68 12.59
C ARG A 421 -31.51 28.33 13.63
N SER A 422 -31.01 28.58 14.85
CA SER A 422 -31.60 29.56 15.76
C SER A 422 -30.54 30.36 16.52
N THR A 423 -30.86 31.62 16.81
CA THR A 423 -30.02 32.60 17.52
C THR A 423 -30.67 33.04 18.84
N ARG A 424 -29.84 33.59 19.75
CA ARG A 424 -30.17 34.18 21.08
C ARG A 424 -31.39 35.14 20.99
N THR A 425 -32.14 35.50 22.05
CA THR A 425 -31.72 36.14 23.33
C THR A 425 -32.93 36.19 24.36
N PRO A 426 -33.02 36.98 25.47
CA PRO A 426 -33.07 36.42 26.85
C PRO A 426 -34.23 36.91 27.78
N ALA A 427 -34.03 36.74 29.12
CA ALA A 427 -34.66 37.42 30.29
C ALA A 427 -35.87 36.69 30.96
N ARG A 428 -36.16 36.79 32.28
CA ARG A 428 -35.54 37.54 33.41
C ARG A 428 -36.05 37.05 34.80
N GLY A 429 -35.19 36.98 35.84
CA GLY A 429 -35.48 37.09 37.31
C GLY A 429 -36.47 36.08 37.96
N TYR A 430 -36.47 35.79 39.28
CA TYR A 430 -35.72 36.22 40.48
C TYR A 430 -35.57 34.96 41.38
N ALA A 431 -34.43 34.58 41.97
CA ALA A 431 -33.62 35.22 43.02
C ALA A 431 -34.21 35.16 44.46
N SER A 432 -33.92 34.06 45.19
CA SER A 432 -33.65 34.08 46.64
C SER A 432 -32.87 32.82 47.07
N GLU A 433 -31.88 33.01 47.93
CA GLU A 433 -30.77 32.08 48.22
C GLU A 433 -31.14 30.78 48.96
N SER A 434 -30.43 29.69 48.63
CA SER A 434 -30.15 28.61 49.59
C SER A 434 -28.84 27.91 49.24
N VAL A 435 -27.87 28.00 50.17
CA VAL A 435 -26.59 27.27 50.30
C VAL A 435 -26.31 26.22 49.20
N GLN A 436 -25.55 26.59 48.17
CA GLN A 436 -24.98 25.64 47.22
C GLN A 436 -23.49 25.42 47.51
N SER A 437 -23.15 24.15 47.73
CA SER A 437 -21.79 23.64 47.77
C SER A 437 -21.01 24.06 46.52
N GLN A 438 -19.78 24.56 46.68
CA GLN A 438 -18.86 24.77 45.57
C GLN A 438 -18.70 23.44 44.79
N PRO A 439 -19.02 23.41 43.48
CA PRO A 439 -18.67 22.26 42.67
C PRO A 439 -17.16 22.32 42.41
N LEU A 440 -16.42 21.36 42.97
CA LEU A 440 -15.06 21.03 42.53
C LEU A 440 -15.12 20.33 41.16
N HIS A 441 -15.58 21.05 40.14
CA HIS A 441 -15.28 20.70 38.76
C HIS A 441 -13.91 21.27 38.43
N SER A 442 -12.89 20.40 38.38
CA SER A 442 -11.74 20.64 37.52
C SER A 442 -12.28 20.79 36.09
N GLU A 443 -12.01 21.93 35.45
CA GLU A 443 -12.35 22.12 34.05
C GLU A 443 -11.58 21.09 33.22
N ARG A 444 -12.30 20.12 32.63
CA ARG A 444 -11.72 19.12 31.72
C ARG A 444 -11.09 19.86 30.54
N HIS A 445 -9.84 19.57 30.25
CA HIS A 445 -9.14 20.16 29.11
C HIS A 445 -9.86 19.76 27.81
N PRO A 446 -10.03 20.70 26.86
CA PRO A 446 -10.61 20.39 25.56
C PRO A 446 -9.69 19.45 24.79
N HIS A 447 -10.28 18.60 23.95
CA HIS A 447 -9.51 17.81 22.99
C HIS A 447 -8.82 18.69 21.94
N PHE A 448 -7.83 18.08 21.28
CA PHE A 448 -7.18 18.63 20.10
C PHE A 448 -8.19 18.94 18.98
N ASP A 449 -8.00 20.05 18.27
CA ASP A 449 -8.76 20.37 17.06
C ASP A 449 -8.37 19.47 15.88
N LYS A 450 -7.08 19.07 15.83
CA LYS A 450 -6.48 18.30 14.74
C LYS A 450 -5.29 17.47 15.22
N ILE A 451 -5.25 16.20 14.84
CA ILE A 451 -4.13 15.29 15.10
C ILE A 451 -3.60 14.66 13.81
N LEU A 452 -2.31 14.30 13.83
CA LEU A 452 -1.67 13.51 12.78
C LEU A 452 -1.50 12.06 13.23
N ILE A 453 -1.79 11.13 12.32
CA ILE A 453 -1.64 9.69 12.55
C ILE A 453 -0.39 9.23 11.81
N ALA A 454 0.71 9.00 12.55
CA ALA A 454 2.02 8.66 12.01
C ALA A 454 2.16 7.15 11.73
N ASN A 455 1.16 6.57 11.05
CA ASN A 455 1.07 5.14 10.77
C ASN A 455 0.21 4.86 9.53
N ARG A 456 -0.01 3.58 9.20
CA ARG A 456 -0.76 3.10 8.03
C ARG A 456 -1.74 1.97 8.37
N GLY A 457 -2.43 1.46 7.36
CA GLY A 457 -3.18 0.20 7.45
C GLY A 457 -4.34 0.25 8.45
N GLU A 458 -4.60 -0.88 9.13
CA GLU A 458 -5.74 -0.99 10.05
C GLU A 458 -5.62 0.00 11.22
N ILE A 459 -4.44 0.13 11.83
CA ILE A 459 -4.25 0.98 13.01
C ILE A 459 -4.45 2.46 12.70
N ALA A 460 -4.04 2.92 11.52
CA ALA A 460 -4.36 4.28 11.10
C ALA A 460 -5.87 4.48 10.98
N CYS A 461 -6.59 3.50 10.42
CA CYS A 461 -8.05 3.55 10.35
C CYS A 461 -8.71 3.50 11.73
N ARG A 462 -8.24 2.64 12.63
CA ARG A 462 -8.69 2.50 14.03
C ARG A 462 -8.60 3.82 14.77
N VAL A 463 -7.50 4.56 14.61
CA VAL A 463 -7.28 5.88 15.24
C VAL A 463 -8.16 6.95 14.62
N ILE A 464 -8.23 7.02 13.28
CA ILE A 464 -9.07 7.99 12.55
C ILE A 464 -10.54 7.88 12.98
N ARG A 465 -11.08 6.66 13.13
CA ARG A 465 -12.47 6.45 13.56
C ARG A 465 -12.76 7.00 14.96
N THR A 466 -11.86 6.85 15.94
CA THR A 466 -12.05 7.43 17.27
C THR A 466 -11.89 8.95 17.25
N ALA A 467 -10.92 9.49 16.51
CA ALA A 467 -10.77 10.94 16.34
C ALA A 467 -12.05 11.57 15.74
N GLN A 468 -12.60 10.96 14.68
CA GLN A 468 -13.86 11.39 14.07
C GLN A 468 -15.08 11.27 15.01
N LYS A 469 -15.17 10.19 15.80
CA LYS A 469 -16.18 10.01 16.87
C LYS A 469 -16.12 11.15 17.90
N LEU A 470 -14.93 11.66 18.21
CA LEU A 470 -14.69 12.78 19.13
C LEU A 470 -14.79 14.17 18.46
N GLY A 471 -14.96 14.24 17.14
CA GLY A 471 -15.00 15.50 16.38
C GLY A 471 -13.62 16.13 16.09
N ILE A 472 -12.55 15.38 16.30
CA ILE A 472 -11.16 15.78 16.09
C ILE A 472 -10.79 15.58 14.61
N LYS A 473 -10.19 16.59 13.95
CA LYS A 473 -9.75 16.46 12.55
C LYS A 473 -8.53 15.57 12.42
N THR A 474 -8.45 14.84 11.32
CA THR A 474 -7.47 13.77 11.10
C THR A 474 -6.55 14.05 9.92
N VAL A 475 -5.24 13.89 10.15
CA VAL A 475 -4.20 13.98 9.13
C VAL A 475 -3.52 12.63 8.99
N ALA A 476 -3.69 11.98 7.84
CA ALA A 476 -2.95 10.78 7.48
C ALA A 476 -1.60 11.13 6.82
N VAL A 477 -0.62 10.25 6.98
CA VAL A 477 0.59 10.22 6.15
C VAL A 477 0.64 8.93 5.34
N TYR A 478 1.20 8.98 4.13
CA TYR A 478 1.29 7.82 3.25
C TYR A 478 2.56 7.77 2.40
N SER A 479 3.08 6.57 2.14
CA SER A 479 4.09 6.36 1.10
C SER A 479 3.44 6.30 -0.28
N GLU A 480 4.22 6.43 -1.35
CA GLU A 480 3.72 6.31 -2.73
C GLU A 480 2.95 5.01 -3.01
N ALA A 481 3.32 3.89 -2.36
CA ALA A 481 2.57 2.63 -2.46
C ALA A 481 1.19 2.68 -1.76
N ASP A 482 1.07 3.47 -0.69
CA ASP A 482 -0.15 3.63 0.10
C ASP A 482 -1.09 4.73 -0.41
N ALA A 483 -0.81 5.37 -1.55
CA ALA A 483 -1.60 6.49 -2.07
C ALA A 483 -3.10 6.19 -2.29
N ASN A 484 -3.48 4.90 -2.39
CA ASN A 484 -4.87 4.45 -2.51
C ASN A 484 -5.34 3.60 -1.30
N SER A 485 -4.61 3.59 -0.18
CA SER A 485 -4.96 2.80 1.01
C SER A 485 -6.26 3.31 1.66
N LEU A 486 -6.87 2.47 2.51
CA LEU A 486 -8.10 2.87 3.20
C LEU A 486 -7.88 4.07 4.13
N HIS A 487 -6.74 4.14 4.84
CA HIS A 487 -6.48 5.20 5.81
C HIS A 487 -6.29 6.58 5.16
N VAL A 488 -5.83 6.63 3.92
CA VAL A 488 -5.77 7.86 3.10
C VAL A 488 -7.16 8.31 2.66
N GLN A 489 -8.05 7.37 2.32
CA GLN A 489 -9.40 7.67 1.83
C GLN A 489 -10.35 8.19 2.92
N ILE A 490 -10.14 7.83 4.19
CA ILE A 490 -11.04 8.17 5.29
C ILE A 490 -10.55 9.32 6.19
N ALA A 491 -9.32 9.80 6.03
CA ALA A 491 -8.81 10.97 6.76
C ALA A 491 -9.33 12.29 6.16
N ASP A 492 -9.39 13.34 6.97
CA ASP A 492 -9.79 14.68 6.49
C ASP A 492 -8.73 15.32 5.58
N GLU A 493 -7.45 15.04 5.87
CA GLU A 493 -6.29 15.42 5.06
C GLU A 493 -5.30 14.26 4.97
N ALA A 494 -4.57 14.15 3.86
CA ALA A 494 -3.53 13.13 3.69
C ALA A 494 -2.31 13.69 2.96
N TYR A 495 -1.10 13.38 3.45
CA TYR A 495 0.16 13.89 2.92
C TYR A 495 1.12 12.76 2.54
N CYS A 496 1.67 12.83 1.32
CA CYS A 496 2.68 11.88 0.88
C CYS A 496 4.02 12.16 1.57
N ILE A 497 4.63 11.13 2.16
CA ILE A 497 5.93 11.18 2.85
C ILE A 497 7.03 10.42 2.09
N GLY A 498 6.84 10.16 0.80
CA GLY A 498 7.87 9.64 -0.11
C GLY A 498 7.75 8.15 -0.47
N PRO A 499 8.86 7.48 -0.85
CA PRO A 499 8.83 6.17 -1.50
C PRO A 499 8.37 5.03 -0.56
N PRO A 500 8.09 3.83 -1.09
CA PRO A 500 7.52 2.73 -0.32
C PRO A 500 8.40 2.22 0.84
N ALA A 501 9.72 2.34 0.76
CA ALA A 501 10.61 1.91 1.84
C ALA A 501 10.30 2.66 3.15
N SER A 502 10.05 1.92 4.24
CA SER A 502 9.63 2.51 5.52
C SER A 502 10.70 3.41 6.15
N SER A 503 11.98 3.08 5.96
CA SER A 503 13.15 3.90 6.32
C SER A 503 13.11 5.31 5.71
N GLU A 504 12.57 5.43 4.50
CA GLU A 504 12.51 6.69 3.75
C GLU A 504 11.17 7.41 3.90
N SER A 505 10.15 6.73 4.42
CA SER A 505 8.78 7.21 4.64
C SER A 505 8.39 7.21 6.11
N TYR A 506 7.71 6.17 6.61
CA TYR A 506 7.09 6.13 7.95
C TYR A 506 8.07 6.21 9.14
N LEU A 507 9.36 5.92 8.93
CA LEU A 507 10.42 6.10 9.92
C LEU A 507 11.12 7.46 9.82
N ASN A 508 10.80 8.26 8.79
CA ASN A 508 11.42 9.56 8.57
C ASN A 508 10.77 10.63 9.46
N MET A 509 11.37 10.85 10.64
CA MET A 509 10.92 11.82 11.64
C MET A 509 10.78 13.24 11.08
N ASP A 510 11.72 13.67 10.23
CA ASP A 510 11.75 15.05 9.70
C ASP A 510 10.53 15.32 8.82
N LYS A 511 10.19 14.39 7.92
CA LYS A 511 8.99 14.49 7.08
C LYS A 511 7.70 14.49 7.91
N ILE A 512 7.61 13.67 8.96
CA ILE A 512 6.41 13.63 9.81
C ILE A 512 6.25 14.94 10.58
N ILE A 513 7.34 15.50 11.12
CA ILE A 513 7.34 16.82 11.79
C ILE A 513 7.00 17.94 10.80
N GLU A 514 7.53 17.90 9.58
CA GLU A 514 7.19 18.85 8.50
C GLU A 514 5.68 18.83 8.19
N VAL A 515 5.07 17.64 8.08
CA VAL A 515 3.63 17.51 7.84
C VAL A 515 2.81 18.00 9.04
N CYS A 516 3.26 17.80 10.29
CA CYS A 516 2.59 18.36 11.46
C CYS A 516 2.50 19.89 11.36
N HIS A 517 3.62 20.55 11.05
CA HIS A 517 3.67 22.01 10.87
C HIS A 517 2.83 22.50 9.69
N ARG A 518 2.85 21.79 8.55
CA ARG A 518 2.09 22.15 7.34
C ARG A 518 0.58 21.98 7.51
N SER A 519 0.14 20.95 8.22
CA SER A 519 -1.27 20.66 8.46
C SER A 519 -1.83 21.40 9.69
N GLY A 520 -0.97 21.87 10.60
CA GLY A 520 -1.38 22.44 11.88
C GLY A 520 -1.89 21.39 12.88
N ALA A 521 -1.35 20.16 12.83
CA ALA A 521 -1.67 19.11 13.79
C ALA A 521 -1.04 19.43 15.16
N GLN A 522 -1.85 19.38 16.21
CA GLN A 522 -1.45 19.71 17.59
C GLN A 522 -0.82 18.50 18.32
N ALA A 523 -1.15 17.29 17.88
CA ALA A 523 -0.63 16.05 18.44
C ALA A 523 -0.36 15.00 17.35
N VAL A 524 0.55 14.07 17.64
CA VAL A 524 0.85 12.89 16.82
C VAL A 524 0.45 11.63 17.56
N HIS A 525 -0.45 10.85 16.96
CA HIS A 525 -0.73 9.48 17.37
C HIS A 525 0.15 8.51 16.57
N PRO A 526 1.12 7.81 17.19
CA PRO A 526 2.04 6.94 16.47
C PRO A 526 1.42 5.58 16.13
N GLY A 527 0.34 5.17 16.80
CA GLY A 527 -0.20 3.81 16.67
C GLY A 527 0.74 2.80 17.33
N TYR A 528 1.13 1.76 16.59
CA TYR A 528 2.11 0.77 17.02
C TYR A 528 3.16 0.51 15.93
N GLY A 529 4.37 0.10 16.32
CA GLY A 529 5.48 -0.01 15.39
C GLY A 529 5.94 1.35 14.84
N PHE A 530 6.76 1.32 13.79
CA PHE A 530 7.43 2.51 13.24
C PHE A 530 8.12 3.36 14.32
N LEU A 531 7.53 4.52 14.66
CA LEU A 531 8.09 5.48 15.61
C LEU A 531 7.41 5.46 16.98
N SER A 532 6.49 4.53 17.26
CA SER A 532 5.74 4.47 18.52
C SER A 532 6.60 4.27 19.76
N GLU A 533 7.76 3.61 19.61
CA GLU A 533 8.69 3.31 20.70
C GLU A 533 10.04 4.00 20.46
N ASN A 534 10.03 5.11 19.71
CA ASN A 534 11.22 5.89 19.41
C ASN A 534 11.31 7.12 20.32
N SER A 535 12.15 7.02 21.37
CA SER A 535 12.34 8.08 22.37
C SER A 535 12.86 9.39 21.78
N LEU A 536 13.69 9.33 20.72
CA LEU A 536 14.16 10.52 20.01
C LEU A 536 13.02 11.24 19.30
N PHE A 537 12.10 10.50 18.65
CA PHE A 537 10.94 11.07 17.99
C PHE A 537 10.00 11.77 18.98
N ALA A 538 9.65 11.10 20.08
CA ALA A 538 8.83 11.70 21.15
C ALA A 538 9.47 13.00 21.71
N LYS A 539 10.78 12.97 21.97
CA LYS A 539 11.55 14.16 22.42
C LYS A 539 11.59 15.28 21.37
N ARG A 540 11.67 14.96 20.08
CA ARG A 540 11.67 15.97 19.00
C ARG A 540 10.29 16.60 18.81
N LEU A 541 9.19 15.86 19.01
CA LEU A 541 7.84 16.42 18.98
C LEU A 541 7.61 17.42 20.12
N ASP A 542 8.01 17.05 21.34
CA ASP A 542 7.96 17.94 22.53
C ASP A 542 8.74 19.25 22.30
N GLN A 543 9.96 19.15 21.74
CA GLN A 543 10.77 20.31 21.33
C GLN A 543 10.14 21.20 20.24
N GLN A 544 9.10 20.73 19.56
CA GLN A 544 8.33 21.49 18.57
C GLN A 544 6.96 21.94 19.09
N GLY A 545 6.62 21.64 20.35
CA GLY A 545 5.31 21.93 20.93
C GLY A 545 4.18 21.04 20.39
N ILE A 546 4.51 19.88 19.83
CA ILE A 546 3.55 18.91 19.30
C ILE A 546 3.42 17.77 20.31
N VAL A 547 2.21 17.46 20.77
CA VAL A 547 2.01 16.41 21.79
C VAL A 547 2.22 15.02 21.18
N PHE A 548 3.10 14.22 21.79
CA PHE A 548 3.20 12.80 21.47
C PHE A 548 2.14 12.01 22.24
N VAL A 549 1.22 11.34 21.53
CA VAL A 549 0.13 10.56 22.15
C VAL A 549 0.65 9.17 22.54
N GLY A 550 1.42 9.13 23.63
CA GLY A 550 2.09 7.94 24.15
C GLY A 550 2.89 8.24 25.43
N PRO A 551 3.73 7.30 25.89
CA PRO A 551 4.56 7.51 27.09
C PRO A 551 5.67 8.53 26.88
N PRO A 552 6.20 9.12 27.96
CA PRO A 552 7.33 10.06 27.87
C PRO A 552 8.59 9.35 27.38
N ALA A 553 9.47 10.10 26.70
CA ALA A 553 10.72 9.58 26.15
C ALA A 553 11.62 8.87 27.18
N SER A 554 11.54 9.25 28.46
CA SER A 554 12.24 8.58 29.58
C SER A 554 11.75 7.14 29.81
N ALA A 555 10.43 6.93 29.82
CA ALA A 555 9.85 5.59 30.02
C ALA A 555 10.19 4.66 28.83
N ILE A 556 10.18 5.21 27.60
CA ILE A 556 10.61 4.50 26.39
C ILE A 556 12.09 4.06 26.50
N VAL A 557 12.98 4.94 26.98
CA VAL A 557 14.41 4.59 27.16
C VAL A 557 14.57 3.49 28.22
N SER A 558 14.00 3.67 29.41
CA SER A 558 14.21 2.73 30.51
C SER A 558 13.66 1.33 30.24
N MET A 559 12.61 1.19 29.42
CA MET A 559 12.08 -0.11 29.00
C MET A 559 12.77 -0.69 27.75
N GLY A 560 13.59 0.09 27.03
CA GLY A 560 14.29 -0.35 25.81
C GLY A 560 15.52 -1.26 26.06
N SER A 561 16.05 -1.29 27.29
CA SER A 561 17.18 -2.14 27.68
C SER A 561 16.73 -3.27 28.62
N LYS A 562 17.06 -4.53 28.29
CA LYS A 562 16.66 -5.70 29.10
C LYS A 562 17.30 -5.73 30.49
N SER A 563 18.51 -5.19 30.66
CA SER A 563 19.17 -5.14 31.97
C SER A 563 18.65 -3.99 32.82
N GLU A 564 18.47 -2.79 32.24
CA GLU A 564 17.93 -1.63 32.95
C GLU A 564 16.48 -1.88 33.39
N SER A 565 15.63 -2.36 32.48
CA SER A 565 14.23 -2.69 32.77
C SER A 565 14.10 -3.72 33.88
N LYS A 566 14.89 -4.80 33.87
CA LYS A 566 14.91 -5.79 34.95
C LYS A 566 15.25 -5.21 36.30
N ASN A 567 16.29 -4.36 36.38
CA ASN A 567 16.66 -3.73 37.65
C ASN A 567 15.50 -2.87 38.19
N ILE A 568 14.89 -2.05 37.33
CA ILE A 568 13.71 -1.23 37.68
C ILE A 568 12.54 -2.11 38.15
N MET A 569 12.29 -3.24 37.50
CA MET A 569 11.20 -4.15 37.87
C MET A 569 11.46 -4.89 39.19
N ILE A 570 12.70 -5.32 39.45
CA ILE A 570 13.10 -5.93 40.73
C ILE A 570 12.93 -4.91 41.87
N ASP A 571 13.40 -3.67 41.69
CA ASP A 571 13.25 -2.58 42.66
C ASP A 571 11.76 -2.20 42.89
N ALA A 572 10.93 -2.33 41.86
CA ALA A 572 9.48 -2.16 41.94
C ALA A 572 8.72 -3.36 42.55
N GLY A 573 9.42 -4.44 42.93
CA GLY A 573 8.81 -5.65 43.50
C GLY A 573 8.01 -6.48 42.49
N VAL A 574 8.33 -6.34 41.19
CA VAL A 574 7.78 -7.12 40.08
C VAL A 574 8.67 -8.35 39.85
N PRO A 575 8.13 -9.58 39.86
CA PRO A 575 8.96 -10.79 39.73
C PRO A 575 9.59 -10.85 38.34
N CYS A 576 10.91 -11.03 38.26
CA CYS A 576 11.64 -11.27 37.00
C CYS A 576 12.10 -12.73 36.92
N VAL A 577 12.32 -13.26 35.70
CA VAL A 577 12.85 -14.61 35.51
C VAL A 577 14.21 -14.72 36.21
N PRO A 578 14.45 -15.71 37.11
CA PRO A 578 15.73 -15.92 37.76
C PRO A 578 16.86 -16.06 36.74
N GLY A 579 17.96 -15.35 36.94
CA GLY A 579 19.06 -15.33 35.99
C GLY A 579 20.21 -14.41 36.37
N TYR A 580 21.30 -14.50 35.61
CA TYR A 580 22.45 -13.62 35.66
C TYR A 580 22.43 -12.63 34.49
N HIS A 581 22.62 -11.34 34.78
CA HIS A 581 22.62 -10.24 33.81
C HIS A 581 23.61 -9.12 34.21
N GLY A 582 24.71 -9.49 34.85
CA GLY A 582 25.77 -8.56 35.25
C GLY A 582 26.89 -8.43 34.20
N ASP A 583 27.84 -7.55 34.49
CA ASP A 583 28.89 -7.15 33.54
C ASP A 583 29.99 -8.21 33.33
N ASN A 584 30.05 -9.27 34.13
CA ASN A 584 31.04 -10.33 33.95
C ASN A 584 30.60 -11.31 32.86
N GLN A 585 31.24 -11.23 31.70
CA GLN A 585 30.93 -11.99 30.49
C GLN A 585 31.91 -13.14 30.21
N ASP A 586 32.73 -13.49 31.21
CA ASP A 586 33.63 -14.63 31.19
C ASP A 586 32.86 -15.96 31.03
N PRO A 587 33.22 -16.84 30.07
CA PRO A 587 32.43 -18.04 29.80
C PRO A 587 32.36 -19.05 30.94
N ASP A 588 33.46 -19.27 31.67
CA ASP A 588 33.50 -20.22 32.80
C ASP A 588 32.62 -19.70 33.93
N PHE A 589 32.68 -18.40 34.22
CA PHE A 589 31.78 -17.76 35.19
C PHE A 589 30.31 -17.83 34.75
N LEU A 590 30.00 -17.56 33.47
CA LEU A 590 28.63 -17.68 32.95
C LEU A 590 28.09 -19.11 33.05
N PHE A 591 28.95 -20.13 32.88
CA PHE A 591 28.59 -21.53 33.09
C PHE A 591 28.36 -21.85 34.57
N GLU A 592 29.19 -21.35 35.48
CA GLU A 592 28.99 -21.46 36.92
C GLU A 592 27.64 -20.85 37.34
N ARG A 593 27.31 -19.66 36.84
CA ARG A 593 25.99 -19.03 37.06
C ARG A 593 24.84 -19.88 36.48
N ALA A 594 25.03 -20.50 35.31
CA ALA A 594 24.04 -21.41 34.73
C ALA A 594 23.80 -22.66 35.62
N GLN A 595 24.84 -23.18 36.27
CA GLN A 595 24.73 -24.27 37.25
C GLN A 595 23.98 -23.83 38.51
N GLU A 596 24.22 -22.62 39.03
CA GLU A 596 23.48 -22.06 40.17
C GLU A 596 21.98 -21.84 39.85
N ILE A 597 21.65 -21.36 38.65
CA ILE A 597 20.27 -21.17 38.17
C ILE A 597 19.56 -22.52 37.98
N GLY A 598 20.31 -23.54 37.56
CA GLY A 598 19.84 -24.90 37.32
C GLY A 598 19.24 -25.08 35.93
N PHE A 599 19.73 -26.08 35.20
CA PHE A 599 19.31 -26.42 33.83
C PHE A 599 17.84 -26.94 33.80
N PRO A 600 17.11 -26.78 32.68
CA PRO A 600 17.49 -26.05 31.48
C PRO A 600 17.59 -24.53 31.72
N VAL A 601 18.51 -23.89 31.01
CA VAL A 601 18.75 -22.44 31.01
C VAL A 601 18.61 -21.85 29.61
N LEU A 602 18.47 -20.54 29.52
CA LEU A 602 18.26 -19.77 28.30
C LEU A 602 19.27 -18.63 28.24
N ILE A 603 20.23 -18.73 27.33
CA ILE A 603 21.15 -17.63 27.00
C ILE A 603 20.40 -16.66 26.09
N LYS A 604 20.43 -15.36 26.38
CA LYS A 604 19.83 -14.30 25.55
C LYS A 604 20.79 -13.14 25.34
N ALA A 605 20.80 -12.53 24.16
CA ALA A 605 21.39 -11.21 23.94
C ALA A 605 20.71 -10.13 24.82
N ILE A 606 21.50 -9.22 25.41
CA ILE A 606 20.96 -8.07 26.17
C ILE A 606 20.21 -7.11 25.24
N HIS A 607 20.71 -6.90 24.03
CA HIS A 607 20.10 -6.03 23.02
C HIS A 607 19.22 -6.83 22.03
N GLY A 608 18.18 -6.18 21.50
CA GLY A 608 17.34 -6.72 20.43
C GLY A 608 16.16 -7.60 20.88
N GLY A 609 15.12 -7.66 20.05
CA GLY A 609 13.88 -8.42 20.28
C GLY A 609 13.65 -9.55 19.27
N GLY A 610 12.50 -10.22 19.38
CA GLY A 610 12.04 -11.22 18.40
C GLY A 610 12.73 -12.59 18.44
N GLY A 611 13.47 -12.91 19.51
CA GLY A 611 14.12 -14.21 19.70
C GLY A 611 15.53 -14.36 19.10
N LYS A 612 16.05 -13.32 18.43
CA LYS A 612 17.41 -13.35 17.87
C LYS A 612 18.46 -13.36 18.99
N GLY A 613 19.52 -14.16 18.81
CA GLY A 613 20.59 -14.35 19.79
C GLY A 613 20.17 -15.10 21.04
N MET A 614 19.18 -16.00 20.95
CA MET A 614 18.72 -16.84 22.06
C MET A 614 19.07 -18.32 21.86
N ARG A 615 19.54 -18.99 22.92
CA ARG A 615 19.86 -20.43 22.91
C ARG A 615 19.42 -21.11 24.21
N THR A 616 18.58 -22.13 24.09
CA THR A 616 18.26 -23.02 25.22
C THR A 616 19.39 -24.03 25.40
N VAL A 617 19.88 -24.18 26.63
CA VAL A 617 20.85 -25.21 27.01
C VAL A 617 20.18 -26.12 28.03
N THR A 618 20.00 -27.39 27.66
CA THR A 618 19.36 -28.41 28.49
C THR A 618 20.38 -29.30 29.20
N THR A 619 21.52 -29.56 28.56
CA THR A 619 22.60 -30.40 29.10
C THR A 619 23.56 -29.57 29.96
N PRO A 620 23.86 -29.99 31.21
CA PRO A 620 24.72 -29.24 32.13
C PRO A 620 26.22 -29.52 31.92
N THR A 621 26.72 -29.44 30.68
CA THR A 621 28.18 -29.54 30.39
C THR A 621 28.73 -28.23 29.85
N ALA A 622 29.99 -27.94 30.21
CA ALA A 622 30.68 -26.72 29.79
C ALA A 622 30.79 -26.63 28.26
N GLU A 623 31.03 -27.77 27.59
CA GLU A 623 31.11 -27.89 26.14
C GLU A 623 29.82 -27.43 25.45
N THR A 624 28.65 -27.97 25.82
CA THR A 624 27.37 -27.59 25.19
C THR A 624 26.95 -26.17 25.55
N PHE A 625 27.32 -25.70 26.74
CA PHE A 625 27.08 -24.31 27.13
C PHE A 625 27.96 -23.35 26.32
N GLN A 626 29.24 -23.67 26.11
CA GLN A 626 30.17 -22.87 25.32
C GLN A 626 29.72 -22.78 23.85
N GLU A 627 29.34 -23.89 23.22
CA GLU A 627 28.81 -23.90 21.86
C GLU A 627 27.56 -23.01 21.71
N ALA A 628 26.65 -23.09 22.67
CA ALA A 628 25.45 -22.26 22.72
C ALA A 628 25.80 -20.77 22.96
N LEU A 629 26.73 -20.47 23.86
CA LEU A 629 27.20 -19.13 24.16
C LEU A 629 27.84 -18.49 22.93
N ASP A 630 28.77 -19.17 22.27
CA ASP A 630 29.43 -18.68 21.05
C ASP A 630 28.45 -18.54 19.88
N SER A 631 27.41 -19.37 19.82
CA SER A 631 26.32 -19.24 18.86
C SER A 631 25.46 -18.00 19.13
N ALA A 632 25.11 -17.75 20.39
CA ALA A 632 24.36 -16.55 20.80
C ALA A 632 25.16 -15.26 20.62
N LYS A 633 26.43 -15.24 21.05
CA LYS A 633 27.35 -14.09 20.91
C LYS A 633 27.58 -13.71 19.45
N ARG A 634 27.85 -14.68 18.56
CA ARG A 634 28.01 -14.42 17.11
C ARG A 634 26.75 -13.85 16.46
N GLU A 635 25.57 -14.37 16.81
CA GLU A 635 24.31 -13.86 16.27
C GLU A 635 24.01 -12.45 16.79
N SER A 636 24.22 -12.19 18.08
CA SER A 636 24.07 -10.88 18.70
C SER A 636 25.04 -9.85 18.11
N LEU A 637 26.29 -10.23 17.87
CA LEU A 637 27.30 -9.37 17.24
C LEU A 637 26.92 -9.05 15.78
N LYS A 638 26.46 -10.03 14.98
CA LYS A 638 25.97 -9.80 13.60
C LYS A 638 24.74 -8.88 13.59
N ALA A 639 23.82 -9.03 14.54
CA ALA A 639 22.53 -8.34 14.53
C ALA A 639 22.55 -6.95 15.20
N PHE A 640 23.35 -6.75 16.25
CA PHE A 640 23.27 -5.60 17.14
C PHE A 640 24.63 -4.96 17.48
N GLY A 641 25.75 -5.50 16.97
CA GLY A 641 27.10 -4.98 17.25
C GLY A 641 27.56 -5.12 18.70
N ASN A 642 26.89 -5.99 19.48
CA ASN A 642 27.12 -6.21 20.91
C ASN A 642 27.04 -7.71 21.20
N ASP A 643 28.04 -8.27 21.90
CA ASP A 643 28.14 -9.70 22.24
C ASP A 643 27.76 -10.01 23.70
N THR A 644 27.28 -9.02 24.44
CA THR A 644 26.92 -9.15 25.86
C THR A 644 25.61 -9.93 25.99
N VAL A 645 25.64 -10.99 26.81
CA VAL A 645 24.50 -11.88 27.05
C VAL A 645 24.07 -11.89 28.51
N LEU A 646 22.86 -12.39 28.73
CA LEU A 646 22.32 -12.77 30.03
C LEU A 646 21.93 -14.25 30.00
N VAL A 647 21.91 -14.90 31.17
CA VAL A 647 21.56 -16.32 31.34
C VAL A 647 20.35 -16.40 32.27
N GLU A 648 19.26 -16.99 31.81
CA GLU A 648 18.00 -17.11 32.56
C GLU A 648 17.59 -18.56 32.77
N LYS A 649 16.71 -18.80 33.74
CA LYS A 649 15.99 -20.06 33.83
C LYS A 649 15.11 -20.24 32.59
N TYR A 650 15.21 -21.39 31.93
CA TYR A 650 14.27 -21.75 30.87
C TYR A 650 12.97 -22.27 31.51
N ILE A 651 11.83 -21.73 31.07
CA ILE A 651 10.48 -22.18 31.46
C ILE A 651 10.01 -23.17 30.39
N GLU A 652 9.56 -24.37 30.79
CA GLU A 652 9.28 -25.47 29.86
C GLU A 652 7.86 -25.44 29.26
N THR A 653 6.85 -25.05 30.05
CA THR A 653 5.44 -24.92 29.61
C THR A 653 4.92 -23.46 29.64
N PRO A 654 5.65 -22.47 29.08
CA PRO A 654 5.32 -21.05 29.24
C PRO A 654 4.10 -20.61 28.44
N ARG A 655 3.19 -19.90 29.10
CA ARG A 655 2.18 -19.04 28.49
C ARG A 655 2.67 -17.61 28.38
N HIS A 656 2.28 -16.93 27.32
CA HIS A 656 2.48 -15.49 27.16
C HIS A 656 1.20 -14.80 27.69
N VAL A 657 1.26 -14.24 28.89
CA VAL A 657 0.15 -13.51 29.52
C VAL A 657 0.58 -12.07 29.70
N GLU A 658 -0.21 -11.13 29.23
CA GLU A 658 0.14 -9.71 29.24
C GLU A 658 -0.96 -8.85 29.85
N VAL A 659 -0.60 -7.78 30.54
CA VAL A 659 -1.55 -6.89 31.22
C VAL A 659 -1.59 -5.55 30.52
N GLN A 660 -2.79 -5.13 30.10
CA GLN A 660 -3.00 -3.77 29.62
C GLN A 660 -2.90 -2.81 30.80
N VAL A 661 -2.03 -1.81 30.70
CA VAL A 661 -1.98 -0.70 31.65
C VAL A 661 -2.36 0.61 30.98
N PHE A 662 -2.89 1.53 31.78
CA PHE A 662 -3.20 2.89 31.39
C PHE A 662 -2.79 3.85 32.49
N ALA A 663 -2.10 4.93 32.13
CA ALA A 663 -1.63 5.94 33.07
C ALA A 663 -1.94 7.36 32.58
N ASP A 664 -2.25 8.28 33.49
CA ASP A 664 -2.41 9.71 33.20
C ASP A 664 -1.19 10.54 33.67
N THR A 665 -1.13 11.81 33.24
CA THR A 665 -0.07 12.76 33.64
C THR A 665 -0.19 13.26 35.09
N LEU A 666 -1.19 12.79 35.84
CA LEU A 666 -1.50 13.20 37.21
C LEU A 666 -1.15 12.10 38.24
N GLY A 667 -0.61 10.97 37.78
CA GLY A 667 -0.20 9.82 38.60
C GLY A 667 -1.28 8.76 38.80
N GLY A 668 -2.43 8.91 38.15
CA GLY A 668 -3.44 7.85 38.04
C GLY A 668 -2.91 6.73 37.14
N VAL A 669 -2.94 5.48 37.63
CA VAL A 669 -2.52 4.30 36.87
C VAL A 669 -3.46 3.14 37.19
N VAL A 670 -3.96 2.47 36.15
CA VAL A 670 -4.86 1.31 36.24
C VAL A 670 -4.41 0.18 35.32
N SER A 671 -4.85 -1.03 35.65
CA SER A 671 -4.81 -2.21 34.77
C SER A 671 -6.19 -2.44 34.16
N LEU A 672 -6.24 -2.72 32.85
CA LEU A 672 -7.47 -3.02 32.10
C LEU A 672 -7.58 -4.53 31.82
N TRP A 673 -7.26 -5.34 32.84
CA TRP A 673 -7.14 -6.80 32.78
C TRP A 673 -6.05 -7.32 31.84
N GLU A 674 -5.93 -8.64 31.82
CA GLU A 674 -4.92 -9.39 31.09
C GLU A 674 -5.45 -10.03 29.80
N ARG A 675 -4.53 -10.34 28.89
CA ARG A 675 -4.73 -11.09 27.65
C ARG A 675 -3.81 -12.31 27.64
N ASP A 676 -4.25 -13.39 27.02
CA ASP A 676 -3.38 -14.51 26.66
C ASP A 676 -3.03 -14.43 25.17
N CYS A 677 -1.73 -14.43 24.89
CA CYS A 677 -1.15 -14.36 23.55
C CYS A 677 -0.26 -15.57 23.24
N SER A 678 -0.44 -16.68 23.98
CA SER A 678 0.42 -17.87 23.89
C SER A 678 0.38 -18.54 22.52
N VAL A 679 -0.70 -18.39 21.75
CA VAL A 679 -0.77 -18.93 20.39
C VAL A 679 0.00 -18.03 19.44
N GLN A 680 1.28 -18.36 19.27
CA GLN A 680 2.24 -17.62 18.45
C GLN A 680 3.04 -18.53 17.51
N ARG A 681 3.39 -18.01 16.33
CA ARG A 681 4.28 -18.66 15.35
C ARG A 681 5.61 -17.90 15.30
N ARG A 682 6.71 -18.53 15.72
CA ARG A 682 8.06 -17.91 15.72
C ARG A 682 8.05 -16.50 16.37
N ASN A 683 7.41 -16.37 17.53
CA ASN A 683 7.20 -15.12 18.27
C ASN A 683 6.24 -14.10 17.62
N GLN A 684 5.60 -14.41 16.48
CA GLN A 684 4.47 -13.63 15.95
C GLN A 684 3.17 -14.10 16.61
N LYS A 685 2.46 -13.21 17.32
CA LYS A 685 1.13 -13.51 17.90
C LYS A 685 0.10 -13.74 16.77
N ILE A 686 -0.76 -14.75 16.94
CA ILE A 686 -1.67 -15.27 15.89
C ILE A 686 -3.15 -15.19 16.31
N ILE A 687 -3.46 -15.71 17.51
CA ILE A 687 -4.77 -15.60 18.17
C ILE A 687 -4.52 -15.14 19.61
N GLU A 688 -5.26 -14.12 20.00
CA GLU A 688 -5.23 -13.50 21.31
C GLU A 688 -6.61 -13.61 21.96
N GLU A 689 -6.64 -13.76 23.29
CA GLU A 689 -7.90 -13.81 24.03
C GLU A 689 -7.88 -13.03 25.34
N ALA A 690 -9.03 -12.52 25.74
CA ALA A 690 -9.22 -11.79 26.98
C ALA A 690 -10.56 -12.14 27.63
N PRO A 691 -10.62 -12.36 28.96
CA PRO A 691 -9.49 -12.52 29.88
C PRO A 691 -8.65 -13.79 29.58
N ALA A 692 -7.48 -13.93 30.19
CA ALA A 692 -6.67 -15.13 30.03
C ALA A 692 -7.33 -16.34 30.74
N PRO A 693 -7.44 -17.51 30.06
CA PRO A 693 -8.12 -18.67 30.61
C PRO A 693 -7.37 -19.31 31.79
N GLY A 694 -8.09 -20.06 32.63
CA GLY A 694 -7.52 -20.79 33.77
C GLY A 694 -6.94 -19.97 34.94
N LEU A 695 -6.78 -18.64 34.85
CA LEU A 695 -6.21 -17.84 35.94
C LEU A 695 -7.24 -17.56 37.05
N SER A 696 -6.85 -17.81 38.31
CA SER A 696 -7.67 -17.47 39.48
C SER A 696 -7.83 -15.96 39.65
N GLN A 697 -8.85 -15.53 40.40
CA GLN A 697 -9.09 -14.11 40.65
C GLN A 697 -7.93 -13.46 41.44
N GLU A 698 -7.39 -14.16 42.44
CA GLU A 698 -6.26 -13.69 43.24
C GLU A 698 -5.00 -13.49 42.38
N LEU A 699 -4.73 -14.43 41.47
CA LEU A 699 -3.59 -14.35 40.54
C LEU A 699 -3.75 -13.22 39.52
N ARG A 700 -4.98 -12.99 39.04
CA ARG A 700 -5.32 -11.88 38.15
C ARG A 700 -5.17 -10.52 38.84
N GLU A 701 -5.57 -10.41 40.10
CA GLU A 701 -5.38 -9.22 40.91
C GLU A 701 -3.90 -8.94 41.20
N ASP A 702 -3.08 -9.96 41.49
CA ASP A 702 -1.63 -9.80 41.64
C ASP A 702 -0.96 -9.41 40.31
N LEU A 703 -1.25 -10.08 39.20
CA LEU A 703 -0.78 -9.69 37.86
C LEU A 703 -1.10 -8.22 37.54
N GLY A 704 -2.35 -7.80 37.77
CA GLY A 704 -2.79 -6.41 37.61
C GLY A 704 -2.01 -5.43 38.50
N ALA A 705 -1.84 -5.78 39.78
CA ALA A 705 -1.08 -4.97 40.74
C ALA A 705 0.41 -4.85 40.36
N LYS A 706 1.04 -5.93 39.90
CA LYS A 706 2.44 -5.92 39.42
C LYS A 706 2.60 -5.11 38.13
N ALA A 707 1.65 -5.18 37.20
CA ALA A 707 1.66 -4.35 36.01
C ALA A 707 1.50 -2.85 36.33
N VAL A 708 0.61 -2.51 37.27
CA VAL A 708 0.47 -1.13 37.79
C VAL A 708 1.74 -0.66 38.51
N ALA A 709 2.42 -1.53 39.26
CA ALA A 709 3.70 -1.23 39.89
C ALA A 709 4.80 -0.96 38.86
N ALA A 710 4.92 -1.80 37.82
CA ALA A 710 5.82 -1.62 36.70
C ALA A 710 5.63 -0.26 36.00
N ALA A 711 4.39 0.08 35.65
CA ALA A 711 4.06 1.35 35.00
C ALA A 711 4.36 2.56 35.90
N LYS A 712 4.13 2.47 37.21
CA LYS A 712 4.48 3.53 38.18
C LYS A 712 5.99 3.72 38.31
N ALA A 713 6.78 2.64 38.31
CA ALA A 713 8.23 2.69 38.46
C ALA A 713 8.92 3.52 37.38
N VAL A 714 8.37 3.57 36.17
CA VAL A 714 8.91 4.33 35.03
C VAL A 714 8.21 5.66 34.77
N ASN A 715 7.26 6.07 35.62
CA ASN A 715 6.38 7.23 35.40
C ASN A 715 5.68 7.18 34.02
N TYR A 716 5.08 6.03 33.72
CA TYR A 716 4.43 5.78 32.44
C TYR A 716 3.22 6.72 32.19
N VAL A 717 2.89 6.97 30.92
CA VAL A 717 1.72 7.77 30.49
C VAL A 717 1.08 7.14 29.24
N GLY A 718 -0.24 7.22 29.13
CA GLY A 718 -1.02 6.65 28.03
C GLY A 718 -1.20 5.13 28.15
N ALA A 719 -1.44 4.48 27.00
CA ALA A 719 -1.58 3.03 26.91
C ALA A 719 -0.21 2.34 26.89
N GLY A 720 -0.06 1.25 27.64
CA GLY A 720 1.11 0.38 27.63
C GLY A 720 0.73 -1.07 27.90
N THR A 721 1.65 -2.01 27.70
CA THR A 721 1.39 -3.42 28.04
C THR A 721 2.62 -4.02 28.70
N VAL A 722 2.40 -4.64 29.86
CA VAL A 722 3.43 -5.37 30.61
C VAL A 722 3.29 -6.85 30.25
N GLU A 723 4.28 -7.41 29.56
CA GLU A 723 4.28 -8.80 29.12
C GLU A 723 4.93 -9.69 30.19
N PHE A 724 4.25 -10.79 30.54
CA PHE A 724 4.73 -11.78 31.49
C PHE A 724 4.80 -13.17 30.84
N ILE A 725 5.84 -13.92 31.22
CA ILE A 725 5.87 -15.36 31.03
C ILE A 725 5.21 -16.00 32.25
N PHE A 726 4.10 -16.70 32.03
CA PHE A 726 3.42 -17.50 33.04
C PHE A 726 3.82 -18.97 32.89
N ASP A 727 4.33 -19.57 33.96
CA ASP A 727 4.71 -20.97 34.04
C ASP A 727 3.49 -21.82 34.45
N ASN A 728 3.00 -22.67 33.55
CA ASN A 728 1.85 -23.53 33.81
C ASN A 728 2.12 -24.52 34.96
N ASP A 729 3.35 -25.00 35.12
CA ASP A 729 3.69 -26.05 36.08
C ASP A 729 3.80 -25.49 37.51
N THR A 730 4.38 -24.30 37.68
CA THR A 730 4.52 -23.66 39.01
C THR A 730 3.44 -22.62 39.33
N GLN A 731 2.60 -22.26 38.36
CA GLN A 731 1.59 -21.20 38.44
C GLN A 731 2.18 -19.82 38.83
N LYS A 732 3.45 -19.57 38.48
CA LYS A 732 4.16 -18.32 38.72
C LYS A 732 4.28 -17.51 37.43
N PHE A 733 4.25 -16.20 37.56
CA PHE A 733 4.54 -15.29 36.45
C PHE A 733 5.83 -14.52 36.66
N TYR A 734 6.47 -14.15 35.56
CA TYR A 734 7.72 -13.42 35.52
C TYR A 734 7.67 -12.36 34.42
N PHE A 735 8.09 -11.14 34.74
CA PHE A 735 8.22 -10.04 33.79
C PHE A 735 9.16 -10.43 32.65
N MET A 736 8.69 -10.21 31.41
CA MET A 736 9.48 -10.38 30.20
C MET A 736 9.95 -9.02 29.68
N GLU A 737 9.01 -8.14 29.34
CA GLU A 737 9.27 -6.78 28.85
C GLU A 737 8.03 -5.89 29.01
N MET A 738 8.17 -4.58 28.77
CA MET A 738 7.06 -3.64 28.73
C MET A 738 7.03 -2.94 27.38
N ASN A 739 5.98 -3.20 26.59
CA ASN A 739 5.76 -2.54 25.30
C ASN A 739 5.22 -1.13 25.56
N THR A 740 5.93 -0.12 25.07
CA THR A 740 5.75 1.30 25.39
C THR A 740 4.78 2.00 24.45
N ARG A 741 3.66 1.31 24.14
CA ARG A 741 2.69 1.68 23.12
C ARG A 741 1.35 0.97 23.32
N LEU A 742 0.35 1.35 22.52
CA LEU A 742 -0.84 0.52 22.31
C LEU A 742 -0.41 -0.82 21.66
N GLN A 743 -0.94 -1.95 22.12
CA GLN A 743 -0.75 -3.25 21.47
C GLN A 743 -1.68 -3.41 20.26
N VAL A 744 -1.35 -4.33 19.35
CA VAL A 744 -2.17 -4.62 18.17
C VAL A 744 -3.52 -5.20 18.62
N GLU A 745 -3.44 -6.12 19.56
CA GLU A 745 -4.45 -6.93 20.24
C GLU A 745 -5.24 -6.17 21.33
N HIS A 746 -5.11 -4.84 21.41
CA HIS A 746 -5.96 -4.04 22.30
C HIS A 746 -7.49 -4.25 22.12
N PRO A 747 -8.04 -4.60 20.92
CA PRO A 747 -9.48 -4.77 20.77
C PRO A 747 -10.08 -5.86 21.67
N VAL A 748 -9.39 -6.95 22.02
CA VAL A 748 -9.97 -7.94 22.96
C VAL A 748 -10.16 -7.35 24.35
N THR A 749 -9.24 -6.50 24.80
CA THR A 749 -9.39 -5.72 26.05
C THR A 749 -10.56 -4.73 25.93
N GLU A 750 -10.69 -4.02 24.81
CA GLU A 750 -11.84 -3.12 24.57
C GLU A 750 -13.16 -3.89 24.66
N MET A 751 -13.26 -5.07 24.02
CA MET A 751 -14.50 -5.85 24.00
C MET A 751 -14.96 -6.34 25.37
N ILE A 752 -14.04 -6.69 26.29
CA ILE A 752 -14.42 -7.12 27.66
C ILE A 752 -14.60 -5.97 28.66
N THR A 753 -14.05 -4.79 28.36
CA THR A 753 -14.15 -3.60 29.23
C THR A 753 -15.21 -2.59 28.76
N GLY A 754 -15.63 -2.64 27.49
CA GLY A 754 -16.50 -1.64 26.89
C GLY A 754 -15.85 -0.25 26.74
N LEU A 755 -14.52 -0.18 26.82
CA LEU A 755 -13.73 1.06 26.74
C LEU A 755 -13.12 1.25 25.35
N ASP A 756 -12.88 2.50 24.97
CA ASP A 756 -12.13 2.88 23.76
C ASP A 756 -10.75 3.38 24.22
N LEU A 757 -9.70 2.57 24.00
CA LEU A 757 -8.36 2.88 24.53
C LEU A 757 -7.72 4.05 23.78
N VAL A 758 -8.04 4.23 22.50
CA VAL A 758 -7.58 5.37 21.71
C VAL A 758 -8.24 6.66 22.20
N GLU A 759 -9.52 6.61 22.62
CA GLU A 759 -10.20 7.76 23.25
C GLU A 759 -9.48 8.16 24.54
N TRP A 760 -9.17 7.19 25.40
CA TRP A 760 -8.40 7.43 26.62
C TRP A 760 -6.98 7.95 26.34
N GLN A 761 -6.34 7.53 25.25
CA GLN A 761 -5.02 8.05 24.88
C GLN A 761 -5.10 9.54 24.53
N LEU A 762 -6.19 9.95 23.87
CA LEU A 762 -6.45 11.35 23.52
C LEU A 762 -6.91 12.19 24.73
N GLU A 763 -7.64 11.61 25.70
CA GLU A 763 -7.91 12.27 27.01
C GLU A 763 -6.61 12.59 27.74
N VAL A 764 -5.79 11.57 27.97
CA VAL A 764 -4.56 11.69 28.75
C VAL A 764 -3.56 12.62 28.06
N ALA A 765 -3.42 12.53 26.73
CA ALA A 765 -2.56 13.44 25.98
C ALA A 765 -3.06 14.91 26.03
N ALA A 766 -4.36 15.14 26.18
CA ALA A 766 -4.92 16.47 26.43
C ALA A 766 -4.74 16.95 27.89
N GLY A 767 -4.17 16.13 28.78
CA GLY A 767 -3.95 16.44 30.19
C GLY A 767 -5.12 16.08 31.12
N ASN A 768 -6.10 15.30 30.65
CA ASN A 768 -7.23 14.87 31.48
C ASN A 768 -6.86 13.65 32.37
N PRO A 769 -7.48 13.50 33.56
CA PRO A 769 -7.35 12.31 34.39
C PRO A 769 -7.99 11.08 33.73
N LEU A 770 -7.61 9.89 34.20
CA LEU A 770 -8.29 8.64 33.83
C LEU A 770 -9.81 8.72 34.12
N PRO A 771 -10.71 8.34 33.18
CA PRO A 771 -12.16 8.52 33.34
C PRO A 771 -12.81 7.69 34.47
N ILE A 772 -12.23 6.56 34.86
CA ILE A 772 -12.75 5.64 35.89
C ILE A 772 -11.62 5.05 36.75
N SER A 773 -11.95 4.65 37.99
CA SER A 773 -11.00 4.01 38.92
C SER A 773 -10.82 2.52 38.64
N GLN A 774 -9.76 1.92 39.22
CA GLN A 774 -9.44 0.49 39.06
C GLN A 774 -10.61 -0.44 39.39
N GLU A 775 -11.37 -0.13 40.44
CA GLU A 775 -12.50 -0.92 40.95
C GLU A 775 -13.77 -0.75 40.09
N SER A 776 -13.78 0.22 39.18
CA SER A 776 -14.91 0.56 38.31
C SER A 776 -14.74 0.02 36.88
N ILE A 777 -13.58 -0.56 36.55
CA ILE A 777 -13.33 -1.17 35.24
C ILE A 777 -14.04 -2.53 35.18
N PRO A 778 -14.97 -2.73 34.24
CA PRO A 778 -15.71 -3.98 34.14
C PRO A 778 -14.86 -5.07 33.45
N MET A 779 -15.20 -6.33 33.72
CA MET A 779 -14.72 -7.50 32.98
C MET A 779 -15.96 -8.33 32.60
N VAL A 780 -16.39 -8.23 31.34
CA VAL A 780 -17.68 -8.78 30.90
C VAL A 780 -17.48 -9.69 29.69
N GLY A 781 -17.89 -10.95 29.84
CA GLY A 781 -17.79 -11.96 28.78
C GLY A 781 -16.35 -12.37 28.48
N HIS A 782 -16.13 -12.83 27.24
CA HIS A 782 -14.85 -13.27 26.73
C HIS A 782 -14.69 -12.83 25.27
N ALA A 783 -13.50 -12.39 24.89
CA ALA A 783 -13.18 -11.97 23.54
C ALA A 783 -12.02 -12.77 22.95
N PHE A 784 -12.07 -12.98 21.64
CA PHE A 784 -10.96 -13.48 20.83
C PHE A 784 -10.66 -12.50 19.71
N GLU A 785 -9.39 -12.36 19.37
CA GLU A 785 -8.90 -11.75 18.12
C GLU A 785 -8.14 -12.81 17.32
N ALA A 786 -8.23 -12.72 16.00
CA ALA A 786 -7.40 -13.49 15.07
C ALA A 786 -6.82 -12.54 14.02
N ARG A 787 -5.50 -12.62 13.81
CA ARG A 787 -4.78 -11.81 12.83
C ARG A 787 -4.79 -12.49 11.45
N ILE A 788 -5.52 -11.89 10.51
CA ILE A 788 -5.60 -12.37 9.14
C ILE A 788 -4.38 -11.86 8.38
N TYR A 789 -3.42 -12.74 8.11
CA TYR A 789 -2.22 -12.43 7.33
C TYR A 789 -2.35 -12.93 5.88
N ALA A 790 -1.77 -12.17 4.94
CA ALA A 790 -1.35 -12.70 3.65
C ALA A 790 -0.08 -13.53 3.83
N GLU A 791 -0.26 -14.83 4.09
CA GLU A 791 0.80 -15.82 4.25
C GLU A 791 0.26 -17.20 3.85
N ASN A 792 1.15 -18.12 3.49
CA ASN A 792 0.83 -19.50 3.12
C ASN A 792 1.20 -20.45 4.28
N PRO A 793 0.26 -20.87 5.16
CA PRO A 793 0.61 -21.67 6.34
C PRO A 793 1.25 -23.02 6.03
N ARG A 794 0.81 -23.69 4.95
CA ARG A 794 1.32 -25.01 4.53
C ARG A 794 2.73 -24.90 3.98
N ASN A 795 2.99 -23.87 3.19
CA ASN A 795 4.34 -23.49 2.81
C ASN A 795 4.94 -22.61 3.91
N ASN A 796 5.20 -23.20 5.09
CA ASN A 796 5.98 -22.63 6.20
C ASN A 796 5.60 -21.21 6.70
N PHE A 797 4.35 -20.77 6.50
CA PHE A 797 3.87 -19.41 6.78
C PHE A 797 4.75 -18.33 6.15
N LEU A 798 5.09 -18.57 4.91
CA LEU A 798 5.81 -17.63 4.08
C LEU A 798 4.81 -16.52 3.66
N PRO A 799 5.14 -15.21 3.79
CA PRO A 799 4.21 -14.13 3.43
C PRO A 799 3.79 -14.24 1.97
N ASP A 800 2.63 -13.69 1.61
CA ASP A 800 2.18 -13.59 0.22
C ASP A 800 1.90 -12.12 -0.15
N SER A 801 2.06 -11.78 -1.42
CA SER A 801 1.92 -10.42 -1.95
C SER A 801 1.21 -10.46 -3.29
N GLY A 802 0.25 -9.56 -3.48
CA GLY A 802 -0.59 -9.57 -4.67
C GLY A 802 -1.86 -8.74 -4.49
N ARG A 803 -2.74 -8.78 -5.49
CA ARG A 803 -4.01 -8.02 -5.44
C ARG A 803 -5.10 -8.88 -4.79
N LEU A 804 -5.87 -8.30 -3.87
CA LEU A 804 -7.08 -8.91 -3.30
C LEU A 804 -8.21 -8.96 -4.34
N LEU A 805 -8.18 -9.93 -5.25
CA LEU A 805 -9.15 -10.09 -6.35
C LEU A 805 -10.59 -10.23 -5.84
N TYR A 806 -10.76 -10.98 -4.74
CA TYR A 806 -12.03 -11.09 -4.02
C TYR A 806 -11.77 -11.02 -2.51
N LEU A 807 -12.61 -10.26 -1.82
CA LEU A 807 -12.62 -10.16 -0.36
C LEU A 807 -14.08 -10.15 0.11
N SER A 808 -14.48 -11.20 0.81
CA SER A 808 -15.71 -11.24 1.60
C SER A 808 -15.34 -11.29 3.07
N THR A 809 -16.01 -10.51 3.90
CA THR A 809 -15.80 -10.47 5.35
C THR A 809 -17.13 -10.74 6.06
N PRO A 810 -17.14 -11.39 7.24
CA PRO A 810 -18.34 -11.45 8.07
C PRO A 810 -18.85 -10.04 8.36
N LYS A 811 -20.17 -9.87 8.48
CA LYS A 811 -20.74 -8.54 8.70
C LYS A 811 -20.45 -8.06 10.14
N PRO A 812 -19.71 -6.96 10.35
CA PRO A 812 -19.49 -6.43 11.70
C PRO A 812 -20.83 -6.02 12.34
N THR A 813 -21.00 -6.35 13.61
CA THR A 813 -22.14 -5.85 14.41
C THR A 813 -21.80 -4.53 15.09
N HIS A 814 -20.52 -4.27 15.35
CA HIS A 814 -20.04 -3.05 15.99
C HIS A 814 -18.74 -2.52 15.34
N VAL A 815 -18.53 -1.20 15.45
CA VAL A 815 -17.28 -0.51 15.06
C VAL A 815 -16.36 -0.28 16.28
N PHE A 816 -16.95 -0.09 17.46
CA PHE A 816 -16.27 0.06 18.75
C PHE A 816 -16.83 -0.96 19.74
N ALA A 817 -16.16 -1.20 20.87
CA ALA A 817 -16.70 -2.07 21.90
C ALA A 817 -18.06 -1.56 22.43
N PRO A 818 -19.00 -2.47 22.76
CA PRO A 818 -20.28 -2.09 23.34
C PRO A 818 -20.08 -1.54 24.76
N THR A 819 -20.59 -0.34 25.04
CA THR A 819 -20.46 0.29 26.35
C THR A 819 -21.22 -0.50 27.42
N HIS A 820 -20.52 -0.95 28.46
CA HIS A 820 -21.15 -1.59 29.62
C HIS A 820 -21.65 -0.53 30.62
N PRO A 821 -22.81 -0.74 31.26
CA PRO A 821 -23.32 0.20 32.26
C PRO A 821 -22.42 0.19 33.51
N ILE A 822 -21.86 1.35 33.85
CA ILE A 822 -21.01 1.53 35.04
C ILE A 822 -21.86 1.24 36.28
N GLN A 823 -21.54 0.16 37.00
CA GLN A 823 -22.21 -0.18 38.24
C GLN A 823 -21.66 0.65 39.40
N THR A 824 -22.46 1.60 39.91
CA THR A 824 -22.23 2.20 41.23
C THR A 824 -22.40 1.15 42.31
N MET A 825 -21.29 0.54 42.75
CA MET A 825 -21.26 -0.52 43.75
C MET A 825 -21.70 -0.04 45.15
N THR A 826 -22.99 -0.18 45.47
CA THR A 826 -23.42 -0.25 46.87
C THR A 826 -22.97 -1.59 47.45
N ARG A 827 -21.96 -1.58 48.33
CA ARG A 827 -21.38 -2.76 48.99
C ARG A 827 -22.42 -3.54 49.81
N THR A 828 -23.07 -4.52 49.19
CA THR A 828 -23.77 -5.61 49.87
C THR A 828 -23.56 -6.94 49.14
N THR A 829 -23.03 -7.92 49.88
CA THR A 829 -22.84 -9.35 49.53
C THR A 829 -21.76 -9.70 48.51
N SER A 830 -21.14 -10.85 48.75
CA SER A 830 -19.85 -11.28 48.22
C SER A 830 -19.99 -12.37 47.16
N SER A 831 -19.95 -11.97 45.88
CA SER A 831 -19.67 -12.86 44.75
C SER A 831 -19.38 -12.00 43.52
N GLY A 832 -18.09 -11.90 43.13
CA GLY A 832 -17.60 -11.02 42.05
C GLY A 832 -17.94 -11.47 40.62
N PHE A 833 -19.10 -12.07 40.39
CA PHE A 833 -19.65 -12.30 39.06
C PHE A 833 -20.92 -11.48 38.92
N LEU A 834 -21.03 -10.68 37.86
CA LEU A 834 -22.34 -10.15 37.48
C LEU A 834 -23.27 -11.33 37.15
N ASP A 835 -24.51 -11.23 37.63
CA ASP A 835 -25.55 -12.19 37.32
C ASP A 835 -25.70 -12.36 35.80
N SER A 836 -25.86 -13.61 35.39
CA SER A 836 -26.13 -14.10 34.03
C SER A 836 -27.39 -13.51 33.35
N SER A 837 -28.11 -12.63 34.03
CA SER A 837 -29.33 -11.96 33.56
C SER A 837 -29.10 -10.74 32.67
N LEU A 838 -27.88 -10.22 32.55
CA LEU A 838 -27.54 -9.29 31.47
C LEU A 838 -27.62 -10.02 30.13
N GLN A 839 -28.64 -9.69 29.33
CA GLN A 839 -28.77 -10.14 27.93
C GLN A 839 -27.67 -9.52 27.06
N MET A 840 -26.46 -10.03 27.19
CA MET A 840 -25.35 -9.64 26.33
C MET A 840 -25.60 -10.21 24.93
N THR A 841 -25.72 -9.32 23.94
CA THR A 841 -25.81 -9.71 22.53
C THR A 841 -24.39 -10.03 22.04
N PRO A 842 -24.11 -11.24 21.56
CA PRO A 842 -22.77 -11.59 21.08
C PRO A 842 -22.40 -10.70 19.89
N SER A 843 -21.14 -10.23 19.84
CA SER A 843 -20.72 -9.20 18.89
C SER A 843 -19.47 -9.56 18.10
N LEU A 844 -19.33 -8.92 16.92
CA LEU A 844 -18.26 -9.12 15.96
C LEU A 844 -17.81 -7.75 15.45
N ARG A 845 -16.50 -7.54 15.42
CA ARG A 845 -15.81 -6.33 14.98
C ARG A 845 -14.67 -6.73 14.05
N ILE A 846 -14.41 -5.90 13.03
CA ILE A 846 -13.29 -6.09 12.12
C ILE A 846 -12.50 -4.80 12.05
N GLU A 847 -11.19 -4.90 12.28
CA GLU A 847 -10.26 -3.84 11.99
C GLU A 847 -9.48 -4.21 10.72
N GLN A 848 -9.71 -3.47 9.63
CA GLN A 848 -9.09 -3.75 8.33
C GLN A 848 -8.45 -2.49 7.74
N GLY A 849 -7.30 -2.67 7.08
CA GLY A 849 -6.59 -1.60 6.34
C GLY A 849 -6.72 -1.69 4.82
N PHE A 850 -7.25 -2.80 4.31
CA PHE A 850 -7.36 -3.13 2.89
C PHE A 850 -8.81 -3.42 2.49
N LEU A 851 -9.13 -3.16 1.23
CA LEU A 851 -10.42 -3.48 0.59
C LEU A 851 -10.20 -4.43 -0.59
N GLN A 852 -11.28 -4.98 -1.15
CA GLN A 852 -11.20 -5.69 -2.44
C GLN A 852 -10.53 -4.81 -3.51
N ASN A 853 -9.71 -5.44 -4.36
CA ASN A 853 -8.81 -4.86 -5.35
C ASN A 853 -7.61 -4.07 -4.79
N SER A 854 -7.41 -3.99 -3.47
CA SER A 854 -6.17 -3.42 -2.91
C SER A 854 -4.97 -4.31 -3.24
N LEU A 855 -3.80 -3.69 -3.38
CA LEU A 855 -2.52 -4.39 -3.55
C LEU A 855 -1.87 -4.57 -2.18
N ILE A 856 -1.54 -5.81 -1.82
CA ILE A 856 -0.67 -6.14 -0.70
C ILE A 856 0.75 -6.15 -1.25
N GLY A 857 1.50 -5.08 -0.96
CA GLY A 857 2.89 -4.93 -1.35
C GLY A 857 3.86 -5.48 -0.29
N VAL A 858 5.07 -5.81 -0.72
CA VAL A 858 6.10 -6.48 0.08
C VAL A 858 6.83 -5.60 1.12
N PHE A 859 6.64 -4.28 1.07
CA PHE A 859 7.38 -3.32 1.90
C PHE A 859 6.94 -3.27 3.38
N TYR A 860 5.82 -3.91 3.72
CA TYR A 860 5.14 -3.76 5.00
C TYR A 860 4.66 -5.09 5.55
N ASP A 861 4.17 -5.05 6.79
CA ASP A 861 3.52 -6.17 7.44
C ASP A 861 2.33 -6.72 6.60
N PRO A 862 2.23 -8.05 6.42
CA PRO A 862 1.20 -8.68 5.58
C PRO A 862 -0.18 -8.80 6.24
N MET A 863 -0.42 -8.21 7.42
CA MET A 863 -1.72 -8.25 8.09
C MET A 863 -2.79 -7.48 7.29
N ILE A 864 -3.79 -8.22 6.84
CA ILE A 864 -4.95 -7.72 6.08
C ILE A 864 -5.95 -7.07 7.04
N ALA A 865 -6.27 -7.79 8.12
CA ALA A 865 -7.29 -7.42 9.10
C ALA A 865 -7.13 -8.17 10.42
N LYS A 866 -7.85 -7.71 11.44
CA LYS A 866 -8.04 -8.38 12.73
C LYS A 866 -9.54 -8.67 12.88
N VAL A 867 -9.88 -9.94 13.09
CA VAL A 867 -11.26 -10.39 13.31
C VAL A 867 -11.46 -10.57 14.81
N VAL A 868 -12.32 -9.75 15.41
CA VAL A 868 -12.54 -9.69 16.86
C VAL A 868 -13.96 -10.11 17.17
N VAL A 869 -14.13 -11.06 18.08
CA VAL A 869 -15.46 -11.56 18.50
C VAL A 869 -15.59 -11.52 20.01
N HIS A 870 -16.82 -11.35 20.50
CA HIS A 870 -17.13 -11.26 21.92
C HIS A 870 -18.42 -12.00 22.24
N GLY A 871 -18.34 -12.91 23.20
CA GLY A 871 -19.44 -13.76 23.65
C GLY A 871 -19.50 -13.83 25.18
N ARG A 872 -20.61 -14.35 25.72
CA ARG A 872 -20.86 -14.38 27.19
C ARG A 872 -19.83 -15.21 27.96
N ASN A 873 -19.11 -16.08 27.27
CA ASN A 873 -18.02 -16.91 27.77
C ASN A 873 -17.12 -17.36 26.61
N ARG A 874 -15.95 -17.91 26.95
CA ARG A 874 -14.96 -18.43 26.01
C ARG A 874 -15.54 -19.37 24.95
N THR A 875 -16.47 -20.26 25.34
CA THR A 875 -17.07 -21.23 24.40
C THR A 875 -17.98 -20.56 23.35
N GLU A 876 -18.76 -19.55 23.75
CA GLU A 876 -19.58 -18.78 22.80
C GLU A 876 -18.72 -17.92 21.87
N ALA A 877 -17.74 -17.20 22.42
CA ALA A 877 -16.81 -16.40 21.64
C ALA A 877 -16.03 -17.26 20.63
N LEU A 878 -15.57 -18.45 21.02
CA LEU A 878 -14.84 -19.35 20.13
C LEU A 878 -15.71 -19.91 18.98
N ARG A 879 -17.00 -20.21 19.25
CA ARG A 879 -17.95 -20.59 18.19
C ARG A 879 -18.19 -19.44 17.20
N MET A 880 -18.23 -18.20 17.70
CA MET A 880 -18.32 -17.02 16.85
C MET A 880 -17.06 -16.81 16.02
N LEU A 881 -15.87 -17.00 16.60
CA LEU A 881 -14.60 -16.84 15.89
C LEU A 881 -14.54 -17.79 14.70
N ARG A 882 -14.86 -19.07 14.91
CA ARG A 882 -14.92 -20.08 13.86
C ARG A 882 -15.89 -19.66 12.75
N LYS A 883 -17.13 -19.28 13.10
CA LYS A 883 -18.12 -18.80 12.13
C LYS A 883 -17.66 -17.54 11.38
N ALA A 884 -16.97 -16.63 12.05
CA ALA A 884 -16.43 -15.42 11.43
C ALA A 884 -15.35 -15.75 10.39
N LEU A 885 -14.48 -16.72 10.71
CA LEU A 885 -13.46 -17.22 9.78
C LEU A 885 -14.09 -18.00 8.62
N ASP A 886 -15.17 -18.76 8.86
CA ASP A 886 -15.94 -19.45 7.80
C ASP A 886 -16.59 -18.47 6.80
N GLU A 887 -16.91 -17.23 7.22
CA GLU A 887 -17.47 -16.17 6.38
C GLU A 887 -16.39 -15.25 5.74
N TYR A 888 -15.10 -15.45 6.08
CA TYR A 888 -13.98 -14.61 5.62
C TYR A 888 -13.27 -15.24 4.40
N HIS A 889 -13.65 -14.81 3.19
CA HIS A 889 -13.13 -15.39 1.94
C HIS A 889 -12.13 -14.45 1.25
N VAL A 890 -10.96 -14.99 0.86
CA VAL A 890 -9.92 -14.25 0.13
C VAL A 890 -9.44 -15.01 -1.12
N VAL A 891 -9.38 -14.29 -2.24
CA VAL A 891 -8.78 -14.73 -3.52
C VAL A 891 -7.79 -13.68 -4.01
N GLY A 892 -6.69 -14.15 -4.60
CA GLY A 892 -5.62 -13.33 -5.15
C GLY A 892 -4.30 -13.42 -4.38
N VAL A 893 -4.37 -13.68 -3.07
CA VAL A 893 -3.24 -14.08 -2.22
C VAL A 893 -3.62 -15.30 -1.37
N SER A 894 -2.61 -16.03 -0.91
CA SER A 894 -2.65 -17.01 0.16
C SER A 894 -2.93 -16.32 1.50
N THR A 895 -3.65 -16.98 2.38
CA THR A 895 -3.99 -16.44 3.71
C THR A 895 -4.04 -17.52 4.77
N ASN A 896 -3.86 -17.12 6.03
CA ASN A 896 -3.93 -18.02 7.18
C ASN A 896 -5.34 -18.37 7.70
N VAL A 897 -6.42 -17.93 7.04
CA VAL A 897 -7.81 -18.11 7.51
C VAL A 897 -8.18 -19.57 7.83
N GLU A 898 -7.89 -20.51 6.94
CA GLU A 898 -8.20 -21.94 7.16
C GLU A 898 -7.39 -22.54 8.31
N PHE A 899 -6.14 -22.11 8.47
CA PHE A 899 -5.29 -22.49 9.59
C PHE A 899 -5.85 -21.94 10.92
N LEU A 900 -6.22 -20.67 10.97
CA LEU A 900 -6.87 -20.04 12.13
C LEU A 900 -8.15 -20.77 12.53
N ARG A 901 -8.99 -21.13 11.53
CA ARG A 901 -10.24 -21.88 11.74
C ARG A 901 -9.98 -23.27 12.32
N THR A 902 -8.93 -23.94 11.84
CA THR A 902 -8.51 -25.27 12.32
C THR A 902 -7.93 -25.20 13.73
N LEU A 903 -7.13 -24.17 14.05
CA LEU A 903 -6.60 -23.90 15.39
C LEU A 903 -7.72 -23.61 16.39
N ALA A 904 -8.66 -22.72 16.03
CA ALA A 904 -9.86 -22.44 16.83
C ALA A 904 -10.77 -23.68 17.01
N GLY A 905 -10.61 -24.71 16.17
CA GLY A 905 -11.26 -26.02 16.28
C GLY A 905 -10.46 -27.08 17.05
N ASN A 906 -9.20 -26.83 17.41
CA ASN A 906 -8.32 -27.81 18.03
C ASN A 906 -8.80 -28.18 19.45
N ARG A 907 -8.70 -29.47 19.80
CA ARG A 907 -9.21 -30.01 21.08
C ARG A 907 -8.52 -29.41 22.30
N ASP A 908 -7.21 -29.20 22.23
CA ASP A 908 -6.42 -28.70 23.35
C ASP A 908 -6.49 -27.17 23.45
N PHE A 909 -6.69 -26.47 22.34
CA PHE A 909 -7.06 -25.04 22.35
C PHE A 909 -8.44 -24.81 22.99
N ILE A 910 -9.44 -25.64 22.65
CA ILE A 910 -10.77 -25.63 23.29
C ILE A 910 -10.66 -25.94 24.79
N ALA A 911 -9.77 -26.87 25.17
CA ALA A 911 -9.55 -27.30 26.56
C ALA A 911 -8.57 -26.43 27.37
N GLU A 912 -8.26 -25.22 26.91
CA GLU A 912 -7.44 -24.21 27.61
C GLU A 912 -5.98 -24.63 27.89
N LYS A 913 -5.46 -25.64 27.17
CA LYS A 913 -4.06 -26.08 27.27
C LYS A 913 -3.14 -25.21 26.41
N LEU A 914 -2.98 -23.96 26.82
CA LEU A 914 -2.19 -22.97 26.10
C LEU A 914 -0.72 -22.97 26.54
N GLU A 915 0.18 -22.82 25.57
CA GLU A 915 1.62 -22.59 25.76
C GLU A 915 2.22 -22.01 24.47
N THR A 916 3.37 -21.33 24.55
CA THR A 916 4.02 -20.72 23.38
C THR A 916 4.54 -21.71 22.33
N GLY A 917 4.63 -23.00 22.69
CA GLY A 917 4.96 -24.12 21.80
C GLY A 917 3.75 -24.77 21.09
N PHE A 918 2.54 -24.22 21.22
CA PHE A 918 1.30 -24.87 20.76
C PHE A 918 1.32 -25.28 19.28
N ILE A 919 1.71 -24.38 18.37
CA ILE A 919 1.66 -24.65 16.92
C ILE A 919 2.61 -25.79 16.50
N PRO A 920 3.91 -25.80 16.90
CA PRO A 920 4.79 -26.96 16.67
C PRO A 920 4.28 -28.28 17.26
N LYS A 921 3.68 -28.25 18.46
CA LYS A 921 3.21 -29.45 19.16
C LYS A 921 1.99 -30.10 18.51
N HIS A 922 1.10 -29.29 17.94
CA HIS A 922 -0.13 -29.75 17.29
C HIS A 922 -0.03 -29.72 15.76
N PHE A 923 1.19 -29.74 15.18
CA PHE A 923 1.43 -29.55 13.75
C PHE A 923 0.56 -30.45 12.85
N ASP A 924 0.55 -31.76 13.08
CA ASP A 924 -0.21 -32.71 12.25
C ASP A 924 -1.74 -32.48 12.31
N GLU A 925 -2.25 -32.00 13.44
CA GLU A 925 -3.68 -31.67 13.63
C GLU A 925 -4.05 -30.32 12.98
N LEU A 926 -3.10 -29.39 12.91
CA LEU A 926 -3.28 -28.05 12.32
C LEU A 926 -3.02 -28.03 10.80
N PHE A 927 -2.26 -29.00 10.28
CA PHE A 927 -1.90 -29.15 8.87
C PHE A 927 -2.33 -30.51 8.29
N PRO A 928 -3.61 -30.92 8.40
CA PRO A 928 -4.07 -32.19 7.87
C PRO A 928 -3.79 -32.30 6.36
N PRO A 929 -3.52 -33.50 5.81
CA PRO A 929 -3.29 -33.68 4.37
C PRO A 929 -4.42 -33.09 3.52
N VAL A 930 -4.07 -32.50 2.38
CA VAL A 930 -5.04 -31.99 1.41
C VAL A 930 -5.83 -33.17 0.86
N GLN A 931 -7.16 -33.14 1.01
CA GLN A 931 -8.04 -34.21 0.53
C GLN A 931 -8.52 -33.89 -0.89
N ALA A 932 -8.69 -34.94 -1.70
CA ALA A 932 -9.29 -34.80 -3.02
C ALA A 932 -10.71 -34.21 -2.92
N PRO A 933 -11.12 -33.33 -3.86
CA PRO A 933 -12.42 -32.67 -3.79
C PRO A 933 -13.57 -33.69 -3.89
N SER A 934 -14.60 -33.52 -3.06
CA SER A 934 -15.76 -34.40 -3.09
C SER A 934 -16.62 -34.17 -4.34
N ALA A 935 -17.35 -35.21 -4.78
CA ALA A 935 -18.30 -35.11 -5.89
C ALA A 935 -19.32 -33.97 -5.70
N LYS A 936 -19.70 -33.65 -4.46
CA LYS A 936 -20.57 -32.49 -4.15
C LYS A 936 -19.92 -31.15 -4.51
N ILE A 937 -18.64 -30.94 -4.18
CA ILE A 937 -17.89 -29.72 -4.50
C ILE A 937 -17.73 -29.57 -6.03
N ILE A 938 -17.39 -30.67 -6.71
CA ILE A 938 -17.21 -30.72 -8.16
C ILE A 938 -18.54 -30.42 -8.88
N ALA A 939 -19.66 -31.00 -8.41
CA ALA A 939 -21.00 -30.70 -8.92
C ALA A 939 -21.40 -29.23 -8.73
N GLN A 940 -21.06 -28.62 -7.58
CA GLN A 940 -21.29 -27.19 -7.33
C GLN A 940 -20.51 -26.30 -8.30
N ALA A 941 -19.23 -26.59 -8.53
CA ALA A 941 -18.38 -25.85 -9.46
C ALA A 941 -18.91 -25.93 -10.91
N ALA A 942 -19.31 -27.13 -11.36
CA ALA A 942 -19.90 -27.32 -12.68
C ALA A 942 -21.25 -26.58 -12.83
N LEU A 943 -22.14 -26.68 -11.84
CA LEU A 943 -23.42 -25.96 -11.83
C LEU A 943 -23.22 -24.43 -11.87
N PHE A 944 -22.26 -23.91 -11.12
CA PHE A 944 -21.91 -22.49 -11.16
C PHE A 944 -21.53 -22.05 -12.58
N VAL A 945 -20.61 -22.76 -13.25
CA VAL A 945 -20.20 -22.47 -14.64
C VAL A 945 -21.39 -22.53 -15.59
N VAL A 946 -22.24 -23.55 -15.48
CA VAL A 946 -23.43 -23.72 -16.34
C VAL A 946 -24.40 -22.55 -16.19
N ILE A 947 -24.73 -22.15 -14.96
CA ILE A 947 -25.73 -21.10 -14.69
C ILE A 947 -25.17 -19.70 -15.01
N ARG A 948 -23.89 -19.45 -14.69
CA ARG A 948 -23.19 -18.19 -15.01
C ARG A 948 -23.23 -17.88 -16.51
N ASP A 949 -22.94 -18.87 -17.34
CA ASP A 949 -22.87 -18.67 -18.80
C ASP A 949 -24.26 -18.52 -19.44
N GLN A 950 -25.30 -19.11 -18.85
CA GLN A 950 -26.70 -18.83 -19.22
C GLN A 950 -27.07 -17.36 -18.94
N HIS A 951 -26.66 -16.81 -17.78
CA HIS A 951 -26.91 -15.39 -17.45
C HIS A 951 -26.19 -14.42 -18.39
N LYS A 952 -24.94 -14.69 -18.78
CA LYS A 952 -24.19 -13.86 -19.76
C LYS A 952 -24.88 -13.76 -21.13
N SER A 953 -25.76 -14.71 -21.46
CA SER A 953 -26.46 -14.77 -22.74
C SER A 953 -27.75 -13.92 -22.77
N SER A 954 -28.17 -13.34 -21.65
CA SER A 954 -29.37 -12.49 -21.57
C SER A 954 -29.03 -11.01 -21.83
N PRO A 955 -29.56 -10.36 -22.88
CA PRO A 955 -29.29 -8.95 -23.16
C PRO A 955 -29.95 -8.04 -22.11
N SER A 956 -29.40 -6.83 -21.94
CA SER A 956 -29.86 -5.82 -20.98
C SER A 956 -31.28 -5.28 -21.22
N ASN A 957 -31.87 -5.57 -22.39
CA ASN A 957 -33.28 -5.34 -22.66
C ASN A 957 -34.06 -6.65 -22.43
N ASN A 958 -35.16 -6.59 -21.67
CA ASN A 958 -36.11 -7.69 -21.36
C ASN A 958 -36.89 -8.24 -22.59
N VAL A 959 -36.25 -8.35 -23.74
CA VAL A 959 -36.82 -8.94 -24.96
C VAL A 959 -36.60 -10.44 -24.93
N LEU A 960 -37.62 -11.15 -24.42
CA LEU A 960 -37.74 -12.60 -24.51
C LEU A 960 -37.69 -13.03 -25.98
N ASN A 961 -36.51 -13.48 -26.43
CA ASN A 961 -36.30 -14.03 -27.76
C ASN A 961 -35.99 -15.54 -27.65
N PRO A 962 -36.28 -16.35 -28.69
CA PRO A 962 -36.15 -17.81 -28.61
C PRO A 962 -34.73 -18.29 -28.30
N TRP A 963 -33.69 -17.53 -28.63
CA TRP A 963 -32.29 -17.88 -28.33
C TRP A 963 -31.95 -17.68 -26.84
N THR A 964 -32.64 -16.76 -26.17
CA THR A 964 -32.51 -16.51 -24.73
C THR A 964 -33.44 -17.35 -23.86
N SER A 965 -34.61 -17.77 -24.38
CA SER A 965 -35.58 -18.58 -23.63
C SER A 965 -35.43 -20.09 -23.82
N LEU A 966 -34.63 -20.54 -24.79
CA LEU A 966 -34.40 -21.96 -25.12
C LEU A 966 -32.91 -22.36 -25.02
N THR A 967 -32.12 -21.72 -24.15
CA THR A 967 -30.66 -21.89 -24.01
C THR A 967 -30.19 -23.37 -23.95
N SER A 968 -30.98 -24.23 -23.33
CA SER A 968 -30.69 -25.68 -23.14
C SER A 968 -31.50 -26.62 -24.06
N ARG A 969 -32.08 -26.12 -25.16
CA ARG A 969 -32.71 -26.95 -26.20
C ARG A 969 -31.96 -26.84 -27.52
N ARG A 970 -32.07 -27.88 -28.34
CA ARG A 970 -31.61 -27.90 -29.74
C ARG A 970 -32.79 -28.21 -30.66
N PHE A 971 -32.67 -27.85 -31.94
CA PHE A 971 -33.66 -28.22 -32.95
C PHE A 971 -33.67 -29.76 -33.09
N GLY A 972 -34.79 -30.38 -32.71
CA GLY A 972 -34.91 -31.85 -32.58
C GLY A 972 -35.70 -32.28 -31.34
N GLY A 973 -35.66 -31.47 -30.27
CA GLY A 973 -36.33 -31.76 -29.00
C GLY A 973 -35.42 -32.35 -27.93
N ASP A 974 -34.17 -32.67 -28.29
CA ASP A 974 -33.16 -33.22 -27.39
C ASP A 974 -32.85 -32.30 -26.21
N VAL A 975 -32.67 -32.89 -25.03
CA VAL A 975 -32.21 -32.20 -23.84
C VAL A 975 -30.70 -32.01 -23.96
N TYR A 976 -30.23 -30.77 -23.98
CA TYR A 976 -28.81 -30.49 -24.12
C TYR A 976 -28.05 -30.84 -22.85
N CYS A 977 -27.23 -31.89 -22.91
CA CYS A 977 -26.19 -32.15 -21.91
C CYS A 977 -24.99 -31.22 -22.14
N ARG A 978 -24.50 -30.57 -21.09
CA ARG A 978 -23.26 -29.81 -21.10
C ARG A 978 -22.23 -30.50 -20.21
N THR A 979 -21.22 -31.10 -20.85
CA THR A 979 -20.05 -31.66 -20.18
C THR A 979 -19.06 -30.56 -19.83
N ILE A 980 -18.64 -30.48 -18.57
CA ILE A 980 -17.62 -29.57 -18.05
C ILE A 980 -16.41 -30.41 -17.61
N LYS A 981 -15.22 -30.10 -18.12
CA LYS A 981 -13.96 -30.64 -17.58
C LYS A 981 -13.49 -29.76 -16.42
N ILE A 982 -13.06 -30.39 -15.33
CA ILE A 982 -12.53 -29.73 -14.13
C ILE A 982 -11.31 -30.51 -13.66
N GLN A 983 -10.23 -29.81 -13.32
CA GLN A 983 -9.01 -30.38 -12.75
C GLN A 983 -8.74 -29.82 -11.34
N THR A 984 -7.98 -30.55 -10.53
CA THR A 984 -7.35 -30.03 -9.31
C THR A 984 -6.16 -29.11 -9.66
N GLU A 985 -5.75 -28.24 -8.74
CA GLU A 985 -4.66 -27.26 -8.99
C GLU A 985 -3.27 -27.90 -9.16
N ASP A 986 -3.09 -29.11 -8.63
CA ASP A 986 -1.92 -29.98 -8.86
C ASP A 986 -1.87 -30.63 -10.25
N LEU A 987 -2.95 -30.51 -11.05
CA LEU A 987 -3.16 -31.13 -12.37
C LEU A 987 -3.19 -32.68 -12.36
N GLU A 988 -3.23 -33.34 -11.19
CA GLU A 988 -3.19 -34.80 -11.11
C GLU A 988 -4.55 -35.46 -11.43
N ASN A 989 -5.66 -34.77 -11.18
CA ASN A 989 -7.01 -35.35 -11.27
C ASN A 989 -7.90 -34.56 -12.24
N GLU A 990 -8.03 -35.03 -13.49
CA GLU A 990 -9.08 -34.57 -14.41
C GLU A 990 -10.40 -35.29 -14.17
N MET A 991 -11.47 -34.52 -14.00
CA MET A 991 -12.82 -34.98 -13.73
C MET A 991 -13.78 -34.37 -14.75
N SER A 992 -14.70 -35.20 -15.27
CA SER A 992 -15.72 -34.78 -16.21
C SER A 992 -17.08 -34.70 -15.51
N VAL A 993 -17.83 -33.63 -15.76
CA VAL A 993 -19.14 -33.40 -15.14
C VAL A 993 -20.20 -33.14 -16.20
N ASP A 994 -21.14 -34.05 -16.31
CA ASP A 994 -22.26 -33.94 -17.25
C ASP A 994 -23.45 -33.26 -16.56
N VAL A 995 -23.85 -32.08 -17.05
CA VAL A 995 -24.97 -31.30 -16.51
C VAL A 995 -26.12 -31.23 -17.52
N VAL A 996 -27.29 -31.72 -17.13
CA VAL A 996 -28.50 -31.80 -17.96
C VAL A 996 -29.60 -30.95 -17.33
N GLN A 997 -30.04 -29.87 -17.99
CA GLN A 997 -31.12 -29.03 -17.47
C GLN A 997 -32.50 -29.64 -17.80
N GLN A 998 -33.14 -30.24 -16.79
CA GLN A 998 -34.48 -30.83 -16.93
C GLN A 998 -35.57 -29.78 -17.11
N ARG A 999 -35.49 -28.69 -16.34
CA ARG A 999 -36.34 -27.49 -16.43
C ARG A 999 -35.60 -26.28 -15.86
N ALA A 1000 -36.14 -25.08 -16.05
CA ALA A 1000 -35.53 -23.86 -15.52
C ALA A 1000 -35.22 -24.01 -14.01
N GLY A 1001 -33.95 -23.82 -13.63
CA GLY A 1001 -33.47 -23.94 -12.25
C GLY A 1001 -33.37 -25.37 -11.69
N VAL A 1002 -33.57 -26.43 -12.48
CA VAL A 1002 -33.45 -27.83 -12.02
C VAL A 1002 -32.63 -28.67 -13.00
N TYR A 1003 -31.63 -29.38 -12.48
CA TYR A 1003 -30.59 -30.07 -13.22
C TYR A 1003 -30.43 -31.52 -12.75
N ASP A 1004 -30.00 -32.40 -13.65
CA ASP A 1004 -29.30 -33.63 -13.26
C ASP A 1004 -27.80 -33.40 -13.47
N VAL A 1005 -26.98 -33.88 -12.54
CA VAL A 1005 -25.52 -33.72 -12.56
C VAL A 1005 -24.86 -35.08 -12.35
N THR A 1006 -24.03 -35.52 -13.29
CA THR A 1006 -23.23 -36.74 -13.15
C THR A 1006 -21.75 -36.36 -13.10
N VAL A 1007 -21.09 -36.67 -11.98
CA VAL A 1007 -19.66 -36.44 -11.78
C VAL A 1007 -18.91 -37.75 -12.00
N GLN A 1008 -18.00 -37.76 -12.97
CA GLN A 1008 -17.14 -38.91 -13.24
C GLN A 1008 -15.94 -38.90 -12.27
N MET A 1009 -16.02 -39.70 -11.19
CA MET A 1009 -14.92 -39.87 -10.23
C MET A 1009 -14.11 -41.14 -10.58
N LEU A 1010 -12.85 -41.21 -10.12
CA LEU A 1010 -11.98 -42.41 -10.26
C LEU A 1010 -12.62 -43.70 -9.69
N GLN A 1011 -13.50 -43.56 -8.70
CA GLN A 1011 -14.20 -44.67 -8.02
C GLN A 1011 -15.53 -45.04 -8.69
N GLY A 1012 -15.92 -44.34 -9.76
CA GLY A 1012 -17.18 -44.51 -10.48
C GLY A 1012 -18.02 -43.22 -10.59
N PRO A 1013 -19.05 -43.18 -11.45
CA PRO A 1013 -19.93 -42.03 -11.60
C PRO A 1013 -20.80 -41.80 -10.36
N VAL A 1014 -20.85 -40.55 -9.90
CA VAL A 1014 -21.76 -40.09 -8.84
C VAL A 1014 -22.87 -39.25 -9.48
N VAL A 1015 -24.12 -39.64 -9.30
CA VAL A 1015 -25.29 -39.01 -9.94
C VAL A 1015 -26.14 -38.26 -8.91
N PHE A 1016 -26.36 -36.97 -9.15
CA PHE A 1016 -27.29 -36.13 -8.41
C PHE A 1016 -28.49 -35.80 -9.32
N SER A 1017 -29.68 -36.27 -8.98
CA SER A 1017 -30.89 -36.08 -9.81
C SER A 1017 -31.82 -35.01 -9.26
N SER A 1018 -32.48 -34.27 -10.15
CA SER A 1018 -33.47 -33.23 -9.85
C SER A 1018 -32.97 -32.13 -8.90
N VAL A 1019 -31.69 -31.77 -9.03
CA VAL A 1019 -30.96 -30.75 -8.28
C VAL A 1019 -31.52 -29.35 -8.57
N PRO A 1020 -32.23 -28.71 -7.64
CA PRO A 1020 -32.58 -27.30 -7.74
C PRO A 1020 -31.33 -26.45 -7.53
N ALA A 1021 -31.01 -25.55 -8.47
CA ALA A 1021 -29.85 -24.68 -8.39
C ALA A 1021 -30.10 -23.30 -9.04
N HIS A 1022 -29.65 -22.24 -8.38
CA HIS A 1022 -29.65 -20.88 -8.93
C HIS A 1022 -28.53 -20.03 -8.32
N LEU A 1023 -28.14 -18.98 -9.03
CA LEU A 1023 -27.25 -17.95 -8.49
C LEU A 1023 -28.08 -16.95 -7.67
N LYS A 1024 -27.63 -16.69 -6.43
CA LYS A 1024 -28.21 -15.69 -5.52
C LYS A 1024 -27.65 -14.29 -5.81
N ASP A 1025 -26.39 -14.24 -6.19
CA ASP A 1025 -25.63 -13.10 -6.66
C ASP A 1025 -24.57 -13.59 -7.68
N GLN A 1026 -23.60 -12.76 -8.06
CA GLN A 1026 -22.60 -13.12 -9.09
C GLN A 1026 -21.70 -14.30 -8.70
N ASN A 1027 -21.48 -14.55 -7.40
CA ASN A 1027 -20.52 -15.53 -6.90
C ASN A 1027 -21.19 -16.62 -6.03
N THR A 1028 -22.35 -16.37 -5.42
CA THR A 1028 -23.01 -17.36 -4.55
C THR A 1028 -24.02 -18.23 -5.29
N LEU A 1029 -23.71 -19.52 -5.35
CA LEU A 1029 -24.61 -20.59 -5.78
C LEU A 1029 -25.46 -21.08 -4.61
N ALA A 1030 -26.78 -21.09 -4.79
CA ALA A 1030 -27.71 -21.77 -3.89
C ALA A 1030 -28.20 -23.07 -4.56
N VAL A 1031 -27.97 -24.21 -3.90
CA VAL A 1031 -28.21 -25.55 -4.47
C VAL A 1031 -28.76 -26.52 -3.42
N VAL A 1032 -29.56 -27.53 -3.84
CA VAL A 1032 -29.89 -28.69 -3.00
C VAL A 1032 -29.28 -29.96 -3.57
N LEU A 1033 -28.25 -30.50 -2.91
CA LEU A 1033 -27.62 -31.79 -3.23
C LEU A 1033 -27.91 -32.78 -2.10
N ASP A 1034 -28.38 -33.98 -2.42
CA ASP A 1034 -28.70 -35.05 -1.44
C ASP A 1034 -29.65 -34.64 -0.29
N LYS A 1035 -30.48 -33.62 -0.52
CA LYS A 1035 -31.38 -32.92 0.44
C LYS A 1035 -30.70 -31.88 1.34
N ASP A 1036 -29.38 -31.71 1.26
CA ASP A 1036 -28.66 -30.63 1.92
C ASP A 1036 -28.88 -29.32 1.15
N TYR A 1037 -29.35 -28.27 1.82
CA TYR A 1037 -29.48 -26.92 1.24
C TYR A 1037 -28.18 -26.15 1.47
N LEU A 1038 -27.43 -25.90 0.40
CA LEU A 1038 -26.06 -25.37 0.44
C LEU A 1038 -25.99 -23.99 -0.22
N HIS A 1039 -25.27 -23.06 0.44
CA HIS A 1039 -24.86 -21.76 -0.13
C HIS A 1039 -23.35 -21.79 -0.33
N THR A 1040 -22.91 -21.90 -1.58
CA THR A 1040 -21.49 -22.05 -1.94
C THR A 1040 -21.02 -20.78 -2.63
N THR A 1041 -19.93 -20.17 -2.14
CA THR A 1041 -19.31 -19.03 -2.85
C THR A 1041 -18.30 -19.59 -3.85
N VAL A 1042 -18.49 -19.33 -5.14
CA VAL A 1042 -17.56 -19.70 -6.20
C VAL A 1042 -17.04 -18.43 -6.86
N VAL A 1043 -15.73 -18.19 -6.75
CA VAL A 1043 -15.05 -17.05 -7.37
C VAL A 1043 -14.31 -17.52 -8.60
N SER A 1044 -14.71 -17.02 -9.77
CA SER A 1044 -14.02 -17.23 -11.04
C SER A 1044 -12.85 -16.24 -11.16
N GLN A 1045 -11.63 -16.77 -11.27
CA GLN A 1045 -10.42 -16.05 -11.61
C GLN A 1045 -9.98 -16.50 -13.02
N PRO A 1046 -10.40 -15.79 -14.09
CA PRO A 1046 -9.90 -16.04 -15.42
C PRO A 1046 -8.40 -15.69 -15.51
N PRO A 1047 -7.65 -16.30 -16.45
CA PRO A 1047 -6.29 -15.90 -16.72
C PRO A 1047 -6.25 -14.45 -17.24
N HIS A 1048 -5.12 -13.76 -17.07
CA HIS A 1048 -4.96 -12.42 -17.61
C HIS A 1048 -5.10 -12.46 -19.16
N PRO A 1049 -5.75 -11.49 -19.83
CA PRO A 1049 -6.01 -11.57 -21.28
C PRO A 1049 -4.77 -11.69 -22.18
N ALA A 1050 -3.59 -11.33 -21.67
CA ALA A 1050 -2.31 -11.47 -22.36
C ALA A 1050 -1.61 -12.84 -22.12
N THR A 1051 -2.13 -13.67 -21.21
CA THR A 1051 -1.55 -14.97 -20.89
C THR A 1051 -1.89 -15.99 -21.98
N PRO A 1052 -0.89 -16.60 -22.65
CA PRO A 1052 -1.15 -17.65 -23.64
C PRO A 1052 -1.79 -18.87 -23.00
N ALA A 1053 -2.75 -19.51 -23.68
CA ALA A 1053 -3.30 -20.79 -23.24
C ALA A 1053 -2.20 -21.87 -23.27
N SER A 1054 -2.09 -22.65 -22.20
CA SER A 1054 -1.18 -23.81 -22.12
C SER A 1054 -1.80 -24.90 -21.23
N HIS A 1055 -1.07 -26.00 -21.04
CA HIS A 1055 -1.42 -27.05 -20.09
C HIS A 1055 -1.12 -26.70 -18.62
N THR A 1056 -0.60 -25.51 -18.30
CA THR A 1056 -0.31 -25.11 -16.92
C THR A 1056 -1.48 -24.38 -16.24
N ALA A 1057 -1.73 -24.69 -14.96
CA ALA A 1057 -2.83 -24.10 -14.16
C ALA A 1057 -2.81 -22.56 -14.12
N ASN A 1058 -1.63 -21.94 -14.20
CA ASN A 1058 -1.46 -20.48 -14.25
C ASN A 1058 -2.04 -19.81 -15.51
N THR A 1059 -2.30 -20.58 -16.56
CA THR A 1059 -2.85 -20.09 -17.84
C THR A 1059 -4.33 -20.39 -18.05
N MET A 1060 -4.95 -21.07 -17.09
CA MET A 1060 -6.34 -21.55 -17.15
C MET A 1060 -7.26 -20.71 -16.25
N GLU A 1061 -8.57 -20.86 -16.43
CA GLU A 1061 -9.54 -20.27 -15.50
C GLU A 1061 -9.55 -21.06 -14.19
N ARG A 1062 -9.33 -20.38 -13.07
CA ARG A 1062 -9.50 -20.95 -11.72
C ARG A 1062 -10.90 -20.68 -11.18
N LEU A 1063 -11.43 -21.67 -10.47
CA LEU A 1063 -12.63 -21.55 -9.64
C LEU A 1063 -12.23 -21.77 -8.18
N HIS A 1064 -12.31 -20.74 -7.35
CA HIS A 1064 -12.12 -20.88 -5.91
C HIS A 1064 -13.49 -21.11 -5.27
N VAL A 1065 -13.73 -22.35 -4.85
CA VAL A 1065 -14.96 -22.81 -4.23
C VAL A 1065 -14.79 -22.76 -2.72
N PHE A 1066 -15.57 -21.91 -2.05
CA PHE A 1066 -15.66 -21.84 -0.61
C PHE A 1066 -16.91 -22.58 -0.13
N ASN A 1067 -16.70 -23.63 0.66
CA ASN A 1067 -17.75 -24.49 1.24
C ASN A 1067 -17.30 -24.97 2.63
N ASP A 1068 -18.19 -24.93 3.63
CA ASP A 1068 -17.93 -25.36 5.02
C ASP A 1068 -16.58 -24.84 5.60
N GLY A 1069 -16.27 -23.57 5.34
CA GLY A 1069 -15.04 -22.91 5.80
C GLY A 1069 -13.74 -23.42 5.15
N HIS A 1070 -13.82 -24.23 4.11
CA HIS A 1070 -12.69 -24.70 3.30
C HIS A 1070 -12.67 -23.99 1.94
N LYS A 1071 -11.46 -23.70 1.43
CA LYS A 1071 -11.22 -23.18 0.08
C LYS A 1071 -10.66 -24.29 -0.80
N THR A 1072 -11.43 -24.73 -1.80
CA THR A 1072 -10.94 -25.62 -2.85
C THR A 1072 -10.65 -24.80 -4.11
N THR A 1073 -9.41 -24.80 -4.60
CA THR A 1073 -9.12 -24.29 -5.95
C THR A 1073 -9.30 -25.43 -6.96
N LEU A 1074 -10.12 -25.17 -7.98
CA LEU A 1074 -10.32 -26.02 -9.13
C LEU A 1074 -9.92 -25.25 -10.39
N VAL A 1075 -9.58 -25.97 -11.45
CA VAL A 1075 -9.11 -25.39 -12.72
C VAL A 1075 -10.04 -25.86 -13.85
N ILE A 1076 -10.43 -24.96 -14.75
CA ILE A 1076 -11.14 -25.31 -16.00
C ILE A 1076 -10.08 -25.43 -17.11
N PRO A 1077 -9.85 -26.62 -17.68
CA PRO A 1077 -8.85 -26.80 -18.73
C PRO A 1077 -9.12 -25.93 -19.96
N SER A 1078 -8.05 -25.37 -20.52
CA SER A 1078 -8.09 -24.76 -21.86
C SER A 1078 -8.58 -25.78 -22.88
N SER A 1079 -9.53 -25.40 -23.73
CA SER A 1079 -10.08 -26.28 -24.76
C SER A 1079 -9.06 -26.63 -25.84
N ASP A 1080 -9.05 -27.88 -26.31
CA ASP A 1080 -8.08 -28.41 -27.28
C ASP A 1080 -7.87 -27.53 -28.52
N TRP A 1081 -8.93 -26.91 -29.06
CA TRP A 1081 -8.80 -26.00 -30.22
C TRP A 1081 -8.02 -24.72 -29.88
N LEU A 1082 -8.16 -24.20 -28.66
CA LEU A 1082 -7.45 -23.01 -28.17
C LEU A 1082 -5.97 -23.31 -27.93
N LEU A 1083 -5.67 -24.52 -27.45
CA LEU A 1083 -4.30 -25.03 -27.33
C LEU A 1083 -3.69 -25.26 -28.72
N SER A 1084 -4.44 -25.86 -29.66
CA SER A 1084 -3.95 -26.11 -31.03
C SER A 1084 -3.58 -24.86 -31.83
N LEU A 1085 -4.00 -23.67 -31.38
CA LEU A 1085 -3.62 -22.38 -31.98
C LEU A 1085 -2.19 -21.93 -31.59
N ARG A 1086 -1.52 -22.57 -30.62
CA ARG A 1086 -0.11 -22.35 -30.28
C ARG A 1086 0.56 -23.65 -29.81
N GLY A 1087 1.48 -24.18 -30.61
CA GLY A 1087 2.23 -25.40 -30.27
C GLY A 1087 3.09 -25.27 -29.01
N ASP A 1088 3.31 -26.39 -28.32
CA ASP A 1088 4.05 -26.48 -27.05
C ASP A 1088 5.49 -25.95 -27.16
N ILE A 1089 5.87 -25.07 -26.23
CA ILE A 1089 7.21 -24.47 -26.13
C ILE A 1089 7.92 -24.84 -24.80
N LEU A 1090 7.24 -25.48 -23.84
CA LEU A 1090 7.66 -25.48 -22.42
C LEU A 1090 7.99 -26.85 -21.78
N ALA A 1091 7.99 -27.96 -22.51
CA ALA A 1091 7.93 -29.30 -21.89
C ALA A 1091 9.21 -29.83 -21.17
N ASN A 1092 10.40 -29.25 -21.39
CA ASN A 1092 11.69 -29.88 -21.01
C ASN A 1092 12.65 -29.02 -20.15
N LYS A 1093 12.16 -28.02 -19.40
CA LYS A 1093 13.01 -27.20 -18.51
C LYS A 1093 12.76 -27.53 -17.03
N ALA A 1094 13.80 -27.95 -16.32
CA ALA A 1094 13.76 -28.06 -14.86
C ALA A 1094 14.08 -26.67 -14.26
N THR A 1095 13.26 -26.18 -13.34
CA THR A 1095 13.27 -24.77 -12.94
C THR A 1095 13.22 -24.60 -11.42
N MET A 1096 14.24 -24.00 -10.83
CA MET A 1096 14.24 -23.56 -9.45
C MET A 1096 13.43 -22.26 -9.32
N LYS A 1097 12.40 -22.27 -8.48
CA LYS A 1097 11.45 -21.18 -8.28
C LYS A 1097 11.61 -20.58 -6.88
N ALA A 1098 11.17 -19.34 -6.70
CA ALA A 1098 11.04 -18.73 -5.40
C ALA A 1098 9.99 -19.51 -4.61
N PRO A 1099 10.32 -20.12 -3.46
CA PRO A 1099 9.32 -20.80 -2.65
C PRO A 1099 8.37 -19.82 -1.96
N MET A 1100 8.57 -18.51 -2.12
CA MET A 1100 7.84 -17.43 -1.45
C MET A 1100 8.24 -16.07 -2.05
N PRO A 1101 7.48 -15.00 -1.82
CA PRO A 1101 7.94 -13.66 -2.08
C PRO A 1101 9.12 -13.32 -1.17
N SER A 1102 10.18 -12.78 -1.75
CA SER A 1102 11.45 -12.52 -1.05
C SER A 1102 12.29 -11.49 -1.77
N LEU A 1103 13.18 -10.87 -1.02
CA LEU A 1103 14.34 -10.17 -1.56
C LEU A 1103 15.37 -11.22 -1.97
N ILE A 1104 15.90 -11.17 -3.19
CA ILE A 1104 17.09 -11.94 -3.53
C ILE A 1104 18.30 -11.25 -2.88
N VAL A 1105 18.90 -11.88 -1.87
CA VAL A 1105 20.08 -11.32 -1.18
C VAL A 1105 21.34 -11.59 -2.01
N GLU A 1106 21.50 -12.84 -2.48
CA GLU A 1106 22.76 -13.29 -3.08
C GLU A 1106 22.55 -14.47 -4.04
N LEU A 1107 22.72 -14.24 -5.34
CA LEU A 1107 22.96 -15.26 -6.34
C LEU A 1107 24.39 -15.78 -6.26
N ARG A 1108 24.54 -17.10 -6.10
CA ARG A 1108 25.85 -17.79 -5.92
C ARG A 1108 26.32 -18.53 -7.16
N VAL A 1109 25.57 -18.45 -8.25
CA VAL A 1109 25.84 -19.11 -9.54
C VAL A 1109 25.62 -18.14 -10.70
N LYS A 1110 26.15 -18.50 -11.86
CA LYS A 1110 26.01 -17.78 -13.14
C LYS A 1110 25.47 -18.73 -14.21
N VAL A 1111 24.91 -18.16 -15.27
CA VAL A 1111 24.53 -18.94 -16.46
C VAL A 1111 25.79 -19.57 -17.07
N GLY A 1112 25.74 -20.87 -17.32
CA GLY A 1112 26.85 -21.72 -17.75
C GLY A 1112 27.60 -22.41 -16.61
N ASP A 1113 27.34 -22.09 -15.34
CA ASP A 1113 27.97 -22.80 -14.21
C ASP A 1113 27.40 -24.22 -14.10
N ARG A 1114 28.28 -25.20 -13.92
CA ARG A 1114 27.92 -26.56 -13.51
C ARG A 1114 27.73 -26.59 -11.99
N ILE A 1115 26.61 -27.16 -11.55
CA ILE A 1115 26.20 -27.23 -10.15
C ILE A 1115 26.01 -28.69 -9.71
N GLU A 1116 26.41 -28.99 -8.48
CA GLU A 1116 26.20 -30.30 -7.85
C GLU A 1116 24.93 -30.32 -6.99
N LYS A 1117 24.26 -31.48 -6.90
CA LYS A 1117 23.12 -31.68 -5.99
C LYS A 1117 23.48 -31.28 -4.55
N GLY A 1118 22.69 -30.37 -3.97
CA GLY A 1118 22.88 -29.81 -2.63
C GLY A 1118 23.72 -28.52 -2.59
N GLN A 1119 24.34 -28.10 -3.69
CA GLN A 1119 25.06 -26.83 -3.81
C GLN A 1119 24.11 -25.63 -3.60
N ALA A 1120 24.58 -24.58 -2.93
CA ALA A 1120 23.81 -23.35 -2.72
C ALA A 1120 23.78 -22.50 -4.00
N VAL A 1121 22.59 -22.08 -4.42
CA VAL A 1121 22.34 -21.46 -5.72
C VAL A 1121 21.88 -20.00 -5.56
N VAL A 1122 20.91 -19.75 -4.69
CA VAL A 1122 20.36 -18.41 -4.39
C VAL A 1122 20.10 -18.29 -2.89
N VAL A 1123 20.47 -17.16 -2.29
CA VAL A 1123 20.04 -16.75 -0.96
C VAL A 1123 18.92 -15.73 -1.11
N ILE A 1124 17.82 -15.99 -0.43
CA ILE A 1124 16.65 -15.12 -0.38
C ILE A 1124 16.43 -14.63 1.05
N GLU A 1125 16.04 -13.38 1.25
CA GLU A 1125 15.59 -12.85 2.53
C GLU A 1125 14.07 -12.64 2.47
N SER A 1126 13.40 -13.16 3.49
CA SER A 1126 12.06 -12.74 3.82
C SER A 1126 11.84 -12.85 5.32
N MET A 1127 10.93 -12.03 5.84
CA MET A 1127 10.70 -11.90 7.29
C MET A 1127 12.00 -11.69 8.11
N LYS A 1128 12.94 -10.89 7.59
CA LYS A 1128 14.26 -10.62 8.22
C LYS A 1128 15.09 -11.87 8.49
N THR A 1129 14.93 -12.91 7.66
CA THR A 1129 15.59 -14.22 7.76
C THR A 1129 16.11 -14.63 6.39
N GLU A 1130 17.41 -14.92 6.31
CA GLU A 1130 18.07 -15.45 5.11
C GLU A 1130 17.76 -16.95 4.96
N THR A 1131 17.29 -17.38 3.79
CA THR A 1131 17.05 -18.78 3.40
C THR A 1131 17.90 -19.09 2.17
N VAL A 1132 18.63 -20.21 2.20
CA VAL A 1132 19.52 -20.63 1.10
C VAL A 1132 18.85 -21.71 0.26
N LEU A 1133 18.46 -21.36 -0.96
CA LEU A 1133 17.98 -22.31 -1.97
C LEU A 1133 19.15 -23.12 -2.52
N ARG A 1134 18.95 -24.44 -2.65
CA ARG A 1134 19.96 -25.41 -3.06
C ARG A 1134 19.48 -26.20 -4.27
N ALA A 1135 20.41 -26.71 -5.07
CA ALA A 1135 20.10 -27.50 -6.24
C ALA A 1135 19.60 -28.91 -5.85
N ASP A 1136 18.43 -29.33 -6.34
CA ASP A 1136 17.86 -30.66 -6.05
C ASP A 1136 18.50 -31.80 -6.87
N TYR A 1137 19.25 -31.44 -7.92
CA TYR A 1137 19.91 -32.31 -8.89
C TYR A 1137 21.18 -31.62 -9.40
N SER A 1138 22.12 -32.41 -9.96
CA SER A 1138 23.30 -31.87 -10.63
C SER A 1138 22.93 -31.44 -12.06
N GLY A 1139 23.62 -30.44 -12.60
CA GLY A 1139 23.29 -29.93 -13.94
C GLY A 1139 24.03 -28.65 -14.30
N ILE A 1140 23.60 -28.00 -15.38
CA ILE A 1140 24.13 -26.73 -15.87
C ILE A 1140 23.06 -25.64 -15.73
N VAL A 1141 23.45 -24.48 -15.21
CA VAL A 1141 22.54 -23.33 -15.09
C VAL A 1141 22.32 -22.69 -16.47
N MET A 1142 21.10 -22.75 -16.98
CA MET A 1142 20.75 -22.28 -18.33
C MET A 1142 20.18 -20.87 -18.35
N THR A 1143 19.42 -20.49 -17.32
CA THR A 1143 18.80 -19.17 -17.19
C THR A 1143 18.83 -18.71 -15.75
N ILE A 1144 19.02 -17.41 -15.53
CA ILE A 1144 18.85 -16.77 -14.23
C ILE A 1144 17.84 -15.63 -14.45
N ASN A 1145 16.70 -15.72 -13.78
CA ASN A 1145 15.50 -14.92 -14.01
C ASN A 1145 15.21 -13.96 -12.84
N CYS A 1146 16.22 -13.74 -11.98
CA CYS A 1146 16.22 -12.81 -10.85
C CYS A 1146 17.62 -12.18 -10.64
N LYS A 1147 17.70 -11.11 -9.83
CA LYS A 1147 18.94 -10.36 -9.55
C LYS A 1147 19.08 -10.06 -8.05
N ASN A 1148 20.29 -9.84 -7.54
CA ASN A 1148 20.50 -9.37 -6.16
C ASN A 1148 19.79 -8.02 -5.95
N GLY A 1149 19.10 -7.87 -4.82
CA GLY A 1149 18.25 -6.73 -4.51
C GLY A 1149 16.85 -6.76 -5.14
N GLU A 1150 16.53 -7.75 -5.98
CA GLU A 1150 15.21 -7.89 -6.59
C GLU A 1150 14.19 -8.48 -5.60
N MET A 1151 12.99 -7.90 -5.53
CA MET A 1151 11.85 -8.53 -4.87
C MET A 1151 11.12 -9.43 -5.87
N VAL A 1152 11.08 -10.72 -5.57
CA VAL A 1152 10.35 -11.74 -6.36
C VAL A 1152 9.06 -12.14 -5.64
N GLU A 1153 8.09 -12.69 -6.38
CA GLU A 1153 6.82 -13.26 -5.88
C GLU A 1153 6.91 -14.79 -5.72
N GLU A 1154 5.99 -15.43 -4.99
CA GLU A 1154 5.93 -16.91 -4.87
C GLU A 1154 5.79 -17.57 -6.24
N GLY A 1155 6.53 -18.66 -6.47
CA GLY A 1155 6.49 -19.42 -7.71
C GLY A 1155 7.20 -18.75 -8.91
N ARG A 1156 7.71 -17.52 -8.77
CA ARG A 1156 8.58 -16.88 -9.78
C ARG A 1156 9.79 -17.78 -10.07
N GLU A 1157 10.02 -18.10 -11.34
CA GLU A 1157 11.25 -18.79 -11.74
C GLU A 1157 12.46 -17.92 -11.42
N LEU A 1158 13.45 -18.50 -10.74
CA LEU A 1158 14.70 -17.84 -10.34
C LEU A 1158 15.88 -18.35 -11.18
N VAL A 1159 15.97 -19.67 -11.36
CA VAL A 1159 17.07 -20.30 -12.09
C VAL A 1159 16.54 -21.50 -12.88
N GLY A 1160 16.70 -21.49 -14.20
CA GLY A 1160 16.45 -22.65 -15.05
C GLY A 1160 17.73 -23.50 -15.15
N ILE A 1161 17.59 -24.81 -14.98
CA ILE A 1161 18.70 -25.77 -14.92
C ILE A 1161 18.43 -26.87 -15.96
N GLU A 1162 19.44 -27.21 -16.75
CA GLU A 1162 19.47 -28.44 -17.54
C GLU A 1162 20.09 -29.53 -16.66
N ALA A 1163 19.28 -30.52 -16.28
CA ALA A 1163 19.73 -31.61 -15.43
C ALA A 1163 20.62 -32.58 -16.22
N GLU A 1164 21.73 -33.01 -15.62
CA GLU A 1164 22.49 -34.17 -16.10
C GLU A 1164 21.82 -35.46 -15.57
N GLU A 1165 21.74 -36.51 -16.39
CA GLU A 1165 21.19 -37.85 -16.00
C GLU A 1165 22.08 -38.60 -14.99
#